data_AF-A0A2T9ZVD2-F1
#
_entry.id   AF-A0A2T9ZVD2-F1
#
_cell.length_a   1.000
_cell.length_b   1.000
_cell.length_c   1.000
_cell.angle_alpha   90.00
_cell.angle_beta   90.00
_cell.angle_gamma   90.00
#
_symmetry.space_group_name_H-M   'P 1'
#
loop_
_entity.id
_entity.type
_entity.pdbx_description
1 polymer ?
#
loop_
_entity_poly.entity_id
_entity_poly.type
_entity_poly.pdbx_seq_one_letter_code
_entity_poly.pdbx_strand_id
1 'polypeptide(L)'
;MAILKSTLTLLIVVLMPSLLLGAVQQHPLLMEGKQALYQRVLSKPGAHFYEEIQKAKSKPATPFSVFYVYNRKTKNGATWLQLGHNRHGELAGWMPETETIPWNQGLTVAFRDPVGNDRVLLFNEKDNLKALIDSNDKEKYRQLYQAAESGELDDNSPVIAIQPRTHIDILKDFYLVPIRDHEDIYIGNEQARILQVSSVPLLPAVESKKADVAPKRAKASDKKIKPFRSAVVFVIDSTLSMDPYIDRTREAVRKIYDTITKEDLTGDVSFGLIAFRDNPQAVPDLEYLTQTYVDLQQGQDAAGFFNQVSSLKAATISSRDFNEDSFAGVNEAIAGIDWQGQDARYVVLITDAGPREAGDPLSGTGMSSASLRQLAQDKGIALSVLHLLTPSIMADHSKAEETYRDLSYYPGIGSFYFGVETGNVERFGRVLDALATQITEQVKLAAMAAAGKNMALERQAKNNQAEQEKETDQLAQFQAKVAKLGYALRMRYLQQNDKQQIPNVFNAWLVDRDINKPRRQTLDVRVLLTRDQLSDLHGIMHQVLITAEEGLLSPRTFLHDLKSLAATIARDPEQLGTTTRVTGARQGNLADMGFMREYIEDLPYTGEVMNLSLENWQDWPAREQISFINRLEEKINYYQVLHDHTDLWVSLDGGPISGDSVFPIALEMLP
;
A
#
# COMPACT_ATOMS: atom_id res chain seq x y z
N MET A 1 -82.12 40.22 53.69
CA MET A 1 -82.39 38.77 53.79
C MET A 1 -82.76 38.26 52.40
N ALA A 2 -81.79 37.79 51.62
CA ALA A 2 -82.00 37.28 50.26
C ALA A 2 -81.02 36.13 50.02
N ILE A 3 -81.55 34.97 49.65
CA ILE A 3 -80.89 33.66 49.74
C ILE A 3 -80.37 33.21 48.36
N LEU A 4 -79.17 32.64 48.42
CA LEU A 4 -78.36 31.91 47.44
C LEU A 4 -79.14 30.92 46.55
N LYS A 5 -78.82 30.88 45.25
CA LYS A 5 -78.96 29.69 44.37
C LYS A 5 -77.77 29.62 43.41
N SER A 6 -77.15 28.44 43.35
CA SER A 6 -76.15 28.03 42.37
C SER A 6 -76.75 26.93 41.49
N THR A 7 -76.64 27.06 40.17
CA THR A 7 -77.09 26.09 39.17
C THR A 7 -75.90 25.53 38.41
N LEU A 8 -75.79 24.20 38.45
CA LEU A 8 -74.81 23.35 37.79
C LEU A 8 -75.28 23.05 36.35
N THR A 9 -74.44 23.25 35.34
CA THR A 9 -74.68 22.75 33.97
C THR A 9 -73.44 22.00 33.49
N LEU A 10 -73.66 20.75 33.07
CA LEU A 10 -72.70 19.75 32.61
C LEU A 10 -72.53 19.89 31.08
N LEU A 11 -71.28 19.97 30.57
CA LEU A 11 -70.99 19.81 29.15
C LEU A 11 -69.85 18.79 28.96
N ILE A 12 -70.17 17.70 28.26
CA ILE A 12 -69.28 16.59 27.91
C ILE A 12 -68.41 17.02 26.72
N VAL A 13 -67.09 16.91 26.84
CA VAL A 13 -66.13 16.98 25.71
C VAL A 13 -65.48 15.62 25.56
N VAL A 14 -65.66 15.03 24.38
CA VAL A 14 -65.08 13.75 23.94
C VAL A 14 -63.60 13.98 23.59
N LEU A 15 -62.69 13.32 24.30
CA LEU A 15 -61.27 13.20 23.91
C LEU A 15 -61.12 12.01 22.95
N MET A 16 -60.72 12.27 21.70
CA MET A 16 -60.07 11.28 20.84
C MET A 16 -58.55 11.39 21.00
N PRO A 17 -57.82 10.31 21.32
CA PRO A 17 -56.37 10.33 21.27
C PRO A 17 -55.90 10.14 19.82
N SER A 18 -55.25 11.17 19.27
CA SER A 18 -54.49 11.09 18.03
C SER A 18 -53.26 10.18 18.26
N LEU A 19 -53.29 8.98 17.68
CA LEU A 19 -52.12 8.12 17.54
C LEU A 19 -51.14 8.78 16.56
N LEU A 20 -50.14 9.47 17.09
CA LEU A 20 -48.90 9.78 16.37
C LEU A 20 -48.14 8.46 16.18
N LEU A 21 -48.30 7.83 15.01
CA LEU A 21 -47.32 6.86 14.52
C LEU A 21 -46.02 7.61 14.20
N GLY A 22 -45.14 7.74 15.19
CA GLY A 22 -43.74 8.00 14.91
C GLY A 22 -43.18 6.81 14.13
N ALA A 23 -42.65 7.07 12.93
CA ALA A 23 -41.88 6.06 12.21
C ALA A 23 -40.71 5.63 13.11
N VAL A 24 -40.69 4.36 13.51
CA VAL A 24 -39.56 3.78 14.25
C VAL A 24 -38.36 3.85 13.31
N GLN A 25 -37.39 4.72 13.63
CA GLN A 25 -36.13 4.78 12.88
C GLN A 25 -35.44 3.42 13.06
N GLN A 26 -35.36 2.64 11.98
CA GLN A 26 -34.66 1.37 12.01
C GLN A 26 -33.15 1.64 12.15
N HIS A 27 -32.49 0.91 13.03
CA HIS A 27 -31.04 0.91 13.17
C HIS A 27 -30.49 -0.44 12.69
N PRO A 28 -29.22 -0.49 12.25
CA PRO A 28 -28.56 -1.75 11.97
C PRO A 28 -28.48 -2.65 13.22
N LEU A 29 -28.27 -3.94 12.99
CA LEU A 29 -28.02 -4.93 14.03
C LEU A 29 -26.67 -4.67 14.68
N LEU A 30 -26.65 -4.66 16.01
CA LEU A 30 -25.41 -4.57 16.79
C LEU A 30 -24.57 -5.83 16.62
N MET A 31 -23.25 -5.66 16.69
CA MET A 31 -22.33 -6.78 16.87
C MET A 31 -22.58 -7.43 18.24
N GLU A 32 -22.30 -8.73 18.34
CA GLU A 32 -22.49 -9.46 19.60
C GLU A 32 -21.62 -8.85 20.71
N GLY A 33 -22.23 -8.57 21.86
CA GLY A 33 -21.56 -7.96 23.01
C GLY A 33 -21.26 -6.45 22.88
N LYS A 34 -21.61 -5.81 21.76
CA LYS A 34 -21.29 -4.40 21.46
C LYS A 34 -22.51 -3.49 21.63
N GLN A 35 -22.29 -2.20 21.87
CA GLN A 35 -23.34 -1.20 22.13
C GLN A 35 -23.42 -0.10 21.06
N ALA A 36 -22.29 0.21 20.43
CA ALA A 36 -22.13 1.26 19.43
C ALA A 36 -21.69 0.72 18.06
N LEU A 37 -21.17 -0.50 17.99
CA LEU A 37 -20.73 -1.13 16.74
C LEU A 37 -21.80 -2.00 16.09
N TYR A 38 -22.03 -1.76 14.80
CA TYR A 38 -22.98 -2.50 13.99
C TYR A 38 -22.31 -3.56 13.12
N GLN A 39 -23.09 -4.59 12.78
CA GLN A 39 -22.67 -5.61 11.84
C GLN A 39 -22.53 -5.02 10.44
N ARG A 40 -21.39 -5.28 9.81
CA ARG A 40 -21.07 -4.83 8.44
C ARG A 40 -20.66 -5.99 7.56
N VAL A 41 -20.95 -5.86 6.27
CA VAL A 41 -20.58 -6.84 5.25
C VAL A 41 -20.06 -6.16 4.00
N LEU A 42 -19.21 -6.86 3.26
CA LEU A 42 -18.82 -6.52 1.89
C LEU A 42 -19.69 -7.29 0.89
N SER A 43 -20.10 -6.64 -0.20
CA SER A 43 -20.67 -7.33 -1.36
C SER A 43 -19.59 -8.11 -2.12
N LYS A 44 -19.92 -9.33 -2.54
CA LYS A 44 -19.07 -10.08 -3.48
C LYS A 44 -19.29 -9.58 -4.91
N PRO A 45 -18.29 -9.73 -5.80
CA PRO A 45 -18.50 -9.53 -7.23
C PRO A 45 -19.68 -10.34 -7.77
N GLY A 46 -20.52 -9.68 -8.56
CA GLY A 46 -21.74 -10.30 -9.13
C GLY A 46 -22.93 -10.40 -8.17
N ALA A 47 -22.82 -9.87 -6.94
CA ALA A 47 -23.93 -9.82 -6.00
C ALA A 47 -25.06 -8.90 -6.49
N HIS A 48 -26.30 -9.20 -6.10
CA HIS A 48 -27.49 -8.43 -6.50
C HIS A 48 -28.40 -8.13 -5.32
N PHE A 49 -29.03 -6.95 -5.36
CA PHE A 49 -30.10 -6.60 -4.45
C PHE A 49 -31.45 -7.16 -4.91
N TYR A 50 -32.31 -7.36 -3.92
CA TYR A 50 -33.70 -7.77 -4.07
C TYR A 50 -34.57 -6.84 -3.21
N GLU A 51 -35.62 -6.26 -3.78
CA GLU A 51 -36.56 -5.43 -3.00
C GLU A 51 -37.25 -6.26 -1.91
N GLU A 52 -37.62 -7.49 -2.25
CA GLU A 52 -38.09 -8.49 -1.32
C GLU A 52 -37.42 -9.84 -1.61
N ILE A 53 -37.21 -10.63 -0.56
CA ILE A 53 -36.57 -11.95 -0.63
C ILE A 53 -37.22 -12.81 -1.72
N GLN A 54 -36.40 -13.26 -2.69
CA GLN A 54 -36.77 -14.15 -3.79
C GLN A 54 -37.77 -13.56 -4.81
N LYS A 55 -37.94 -12.24 -4.88
CA LYS A 55 -38.57 -11.56 -6.02
C LYS A 55 -37.54 -11.30 -7.13
N ALA A 56 -37.91 -10.52 -8.15
CA ALA A 56 -37.00 -10.12 -9.21
C ALA A 56 -35.77 -9.39 -8.63
N LYS A 57 -34.59 -9.68 -9.17
CA LYS A 57 -33.37 -8.91 -8.91
C LYS A 57 -33.64 -7.44 -9.24
N SER A 58 -33.24 -6.54 -8.36
CA SER A 58 -33.34 -5.10 -8.62
C SER A 58 -32.07 -4.61 -9.31
N LYS A 59 -31.09 -4.14 -8.54
CA LYS A 59 -29.84 -3.56 -9.03
C LYS A 59 -28.65 -4.45 -8.65
N PRO A 60 -27.62 -4.56 -9.50
CA PRO A 60 -26.36 -5.16 -9.10
C PRO A 60 -25.75 -4.34 -7.95
N ALA A 61 -25.09 -5.02 -7.02
CA ALA A 61 -24.28 -4.36 -6.01
C ALA A 61 -22.89 -4.10 -6.59
N THR A 62 -22.35 -2.90 -6.36
CA THR A 62 -20.94 -2.63 -6.61
C THR A 62 -20.10 -3.60 -5.77
N PRO A 63 -19.12 -4.32 -6.34
CA PRO A 63 -18.27 -5.26 -5.59
C PRO A 63 -17.50 -4.56 -4.47
N PHE A 64 -17.24 -5.25 -3.36
CA PHE A 64 -16.49 -4.72 -2.20
C PHE A 64 -17.05 -3.44 -1.57
N SER A 65 -18.29 -3.08 -1.87
CA SER A 65 -18.98 -2.02 -1.15
C SER A 65 -19.39 -2.51 0.23
N VAL A 66 -19.24 -1.62 1.21
CA VAL A 66 -19.62 -1.87 2.60
C VAL A 66 -21.11 -1.61 2.77
N PHE A 67 -21.79 -2.52 3.46
CA PHE A 67 -23.16 -2.31 3.90
C PHE A 67 -23.36 -2.64 5.37
N TYR A 68 -24.27 -1.92 6.01
CA TYR A 68 -24.75 -2.20 7.35
C TYR A 68 -25.89 -3.22 7.30
N VAL A 69 -25.87 -4.19 8.21
CA VAL A 69 -26.90 -5.23 8.29
C VAL A 69 -28.06 -4.75 9.16
N TYR A 70 -29.23 -4.54 8.57
CA TYR A 70 -30.45 -4.11 9.26
C TYR A 70 -31.31 -5.27 9.78
N ASN A 71 -31.27 -6.40 9.10
CA ASN A 71 -32.10 -7.54 9.45
C ASN A 71 -31.50 -8.83 8.89
N ARG A 72 -31.79 -9.96 9.53
CA ARG A 72 -31.42 -11.30 9.07
C ARG A 72 -32.66 -12.19 9.08
N LYS A 73 -32.96 -12.83 7.94
CA LYS A 73 -34.09 -13.75 7.81
C LYS A 73 -33.68 -15.02 7.09
N THR A 74 -34.08 -16.17 7.63
CA THR A 74 -33.95 -17.46 6.95
C THR A 74 -35.25 -17.78 6.23
N LYS A 75 -35.17 -18.02 4.91
CA LYS A 75 -36.32 -18.41 4.08
C LYS A 75 -35.89 -19.50 3.10
N ASN A 76 -36.60 -20.63 3.10
CA ASN A 76 -36.31 -21.79 2.24
C ASN A 76 -34.86 -22.29 2.35
N GLY A 77 -34.31 -22.36 3.57
CA GLY A 77 -32.96 -22.89 3.82
C GLY A 77 -31.80 -21.93 3.49
N ALA A 78 -32.08 -20.73 2.97
CA ALA A 78 -31.08 -19.69 2.74
C ALA A 78 -31.25 -18.54 3.73
N THR A 79 -30.13 -18.02 4.24
CA THR A 79 -30.09 -16.80 5.05
C THR A 79 -30.00 -15.57 4.14
N TRP A 80 -30.82 -14.57 4.43
CA TRP A 80 -30.89 -13.29 3.72
C TRP A 80 -30.61 -12.14 4.68
N LEU A 81 -29.87 -11.16 4.21
CA LEU A 81 -29.53 -9.94 4.94
C LEU A 81 -30.27 -8.77 4.31
N GLN A 82 -30.93 -7.94 5.13
CA GLN A 82 -31.39 -6.62 4.71
C GLN A 82 -30.22 -5.65 4.93
N LEU A 83 -29.79 -4.99 3.87
CA LEU A 83 -28.59 -4.17 3.84
C LEU A 83 -28.96 -2.69 3.66
N GLY A 84 -28.17 -1.80 4.25
CA GLY A 84 -28.27 -0.35 4.08
C GLY A 84 -26.90 0.30 3.85
N HIS A 85 -26.91 1.43 3.16
CA HIS A 85 -25.71 2.21 2.83
C HIS A 85 -25.10 2.90 4.05
N ASN A 86 -25.93 3.24 5.04
CA ASN A 86 -25.50 3.91 6.26
C ASN A 86 -26.25 3.37 7.49
N ARG A 87 -25.92 3.90 8.66
CA ARG A 87 -26.58 3.59 9.94
C ARG A 87 -27.88 4.35 10.21
N HIS A 88 -28.30 5.25 9.30
CA HIS A 88 -29.39 6.21 9.51
C HIS A 88 -30.73 5.79 8.89
N GLY A 89 -30.77 4.65 8.21
CA GLY A 89 -32.00 4.05 7.67
C GLY A 89 -32.08 4.05 6.15
N GLU A 90 -30.99 4.36 5.44
CA GLU A 90 -30.93 4.29 3.99
C GLU A 90 -30.74 2.84 3.53
N LEU A 91 -31.84 2.14 3.31
CA LEU A 91 -31.86 0.74 2.92
C LEU A 91 -31.51 0.56 1.43
N ALA A 92 -30.62 -0.38 1.14
CA ALA A 92 -30.25 -0.80 -0.21
C ALA A 92 -31.16 -1.93 -0.72
N GLY A 93 -31.51 -2.88 0.15
CA GLY A 93 -32.37 -4.02 -0.18
C GLY A 93 -31.96 -5.32 0.52
N TRP A 94 -32.53 -6.44 0.08
CA TRP A 94 -32.17 -7.78 0.54
C TRP A 94 -31.08 -8.40 -0.34
N MET A 95 -30.15 -9.14 0.27
CA MET A 95 -29.11 -9.90 -0.41
C MET A 95 -28.92 -11.27 0.27
N PRO A 96 -28.67 -12.36 -0.48
CA PRO A 96 -28.28 -13.63 0.14
C PRO A 96 -26.99 -13.46 0.93
N GLU A 97 -26.91 -14.01 2.15
CA GLU A 97 -25.69 -13.95 2.96
C GLU A 97 -24.48 -14.58 2.24
N THR A 98 -24.72 -15.59 1.40
CA THR A 98 -23.69 -16.23 0.56
C THR A 98 -23.07 -15.30 -0.49
N GLU A 99 -23.74 -14.21 -0.86
CA GLU A 99 -23.24 -13.16 -1.75
C GLU A 99 -22.50 -12.04 -0.98
N THR A 100 -22.29 -12.22 0.33
CA THR A 100 -21.62 -11.24 1.21
C THR A 100 -20.42 -11.83 1.96
N ILE A 101 -19.56 -10.95 2.47
CA ILE A 101 -18.44 -11.29 3.35
C ILE A 101 -18.60 -10.48 4.65
N PRO A 102 -18.82 -11.12 5.81
CA PRO A 102 -18.71 -10.46 7.10
C PRO A 102 -17.40 -9.68 7.25
N TRP A 103 -17.50 -8.39 7.59
CA TRP A 103 -16.34 -7.51 7.66
C TRP A 103 -16.57 -6.40 8.69
N ASN A 104 -16.25 -6.70 9.95
CA ASN A 104 -16.54 -5.83 11.10
C ASN A 104 -15.34 -4.99 11.55
N GLN A 105 -14.22 -5.02 10.84
CA GLN A 105 -12.95 -4.48 11.33
C GLN A 105 -12.07 -3.84 10.27
N GLY A 106 -12.63 -3.35 9.15
CA GLY A 106 -11.95 -2.48 8.15
C GLY A 106 -10.63 -2.95 7.54
N LEU A 107 -10.12 -4.11 7.96
CA LEU A 107 -8.77 -4.58 7.70
C LEU A 107 -8.76 -5.67 6.63
N THR A 108 -7.77 -5.59 5.76
CA THR A 108 -7.41 -6.56 4.73
C THR A 108 -5.91 -6.84 4.80
N VAL A 109 -5.47 -7.93 4.19
CA VAL A 109 -4.04 -8.22 4.04
C VAL A 109 -3.62 -8.27 2.58
N ALA A 110 -2.35 -7.97 2.33
CA ALA A 110 -1.66 -8.30 1.09
C ALA A 110 -0.52 -9.28 1.40
N PHE A 111 -0.26 -10.22 0.51
CA PHE A 111 0.88 -11.13 0.68
C PHE A 111 2.18 -10.43 0.28
N ARG A 112 3.20 -10.53 1.14
CA ARG A 112 4.55 -10.06 0.77
C ARG A 112 5.13 -10.94 -0.33
N ASP A 113 5.99 -10.36 -1.16
CA ASP A 113 6.68 -11.08 -2.24
C ASP A 113 7.38 -12.35 -1.68
N PRO A 114 7.07 -13.55 -2.23
CA PRO A 114 7.66 -14.79 -1.75
C PRO A 114 9.08 -15.03 -2.30
N VAL A 115 9.63 -14.18 -3.17
CA VAL A 115 10.97 -14.36 -3.73
C VAL A 115 12.01 -14.58 -2.62
N GLY A 116 12.67 -15.74 -2.66
CA GLY A 116 13.69 -16.16 -1.70
C GLY A 116 13.17 -16.65 -0.34
N ASN A 117 11.86 -16.87 -0.19
CA ASN A 117 11.23 -17.26 1.07
C ASN A 117 10.12 -18.30 0.85
N ASP A 118 9.70 -18.95 1.95
CA ASP A 118 8.57 -19.89 1.92
C ASP A 118 7.26 -19.12 1.68
N ARG A 119 6.41 -19.69 0.84
CA ARG A 119 5.06 -19.16 0.54
C ARG A 119 4.09 -19.48 1.68
N VAL A 120 3.14 -18.57 1.93
CA VAL A 120 2.14 -18.78 2.98
C VAL A 120 1.22 -19.95 2.61
N LEU A 121 1.04 -20.91 3.52
CA LEU A 121 0.05 -21.98 3.40
C LEU A 121 -1.30 -21.50 3.94
N LEU A 122 -2.38 -21.89 3.25
CA LEU A 122 -3.76 -21.56 3.61
C LEU A 122 -4.49 -22.84 4.01
N PHE A 123 -4.99 -22.87 5.25
CA PHE A 123 -5.62 -24.02 5.88
C PHE A 123 -7.15 -23.92 5.84
N ASN A 124 -7.84 -25.05 5.79
CA ASN A 124 -9.31 -25.10 5.88
C ASN A 124 -9.84 -24.75 7.27
N GLU A 125 -9.14 -25.19 8.32
CA GLU A 125 -9.57 -25.13 9.72
C GLU A 125 -8.46 -24.56 10.61
N LYS A 126 -8.86 -23.76 11.61
CA LYS A 126 -7.95 -23.14 12.57
C LYS A 126 -7.15 -24.17 13.34
N ASP A 127 -7.82 -25.22 13.81
CA ASP A 127 -7.24 -26.20 14.73
C ASP A 127 -6.12 -27.00 14.06
N ASN A 128 -6.22 -27.28 12.75
CA ASN A 128 -5.16 -27.96 12.00
C ASN A 128 -3.89 -27.10 11.90
N LEU A 129 -4.05 -25.80 11.62
CA LEU A 129 -2.93 -24.84 11.60
C LEU A 129 -2.32 -24.67 12.98
N LYS A 130 -3.17 -24.46 14.00
CA LYS A 130 -2.74 -24.29 15.38
C LYS A 130 -1.98 -25.51 15.89
N ALA A 131 -2.50 -26.72 15.67
CA ALA A 131 -1.84 -27.96 16.05
C ALA A 131 -0.46 -28.12 15.38
N LEU A 132 -0.32 -27.70 14.12
CA LEU A 132 0.97 -27.72 13.41
C LEU A 132 2.00 -26.76 14.03
N ILE A 133 1.55 -25.56 14.42
CA ILE A 133 2.39 -24.56 15.09
C ILE A 133 2.79 -25.04 16.48
N ASP A 134 1.82 -25.47 17.28
CA ASP A 134 2.02 -25.90 18.66
C ASP A 134 2.92 -27.15 18.75
N SER A 135 2.80 -28.08 17.79
CA SER A 135 3.66 -29.27 17.74
C SER A 135 5.08 -28.98 17.27
N ASN A 136 5.33 -27.80 16.65
CA ASN A 136 6.60 -27.44 16.02
C ASN A 136 7.14 -28.54 15.08
N ASP A 137 6.23 -29.23 14.38
CA ASP A 137 6.58 -30.37 13.52
C ASP A 137 7.03 -29.89 12.14
N LYS A 138 8.33 -29.61 12.04
CA LYS A 138 8.96 -29.10 10.81
C LYS A 138 8.93 -30.10 9.66
N GLU A 139 8.91 -31.40 9.94
CA GLU A 139 8.84 -32.43 8.90
C GLU A 139 7.44 -32.44 8.28
N LYS A 140 6.40 -32.44 9.11
CA LYS A 140 5.02 -32.34 8.65
C LYS A 140 4.76 -31.04 7.89
N TYR A 141 5.28 -29.90 8.38
CA TYR A 141 5.19 -28.63 7.65
C TYR A 141 5.84 -28.74 6.26
N ARG A 142 7.04 -29.31 6.17
CA ARG A 142 7.75 -29.47 4.89
C ARG A 142 6.99 -30.38 3.92
N GLN A 143 6.39 -31.46 4.40
CA GLN A 143 5.56 -32.36 3.58
C GLN A 143 4.34 -31.63 3.02
N LEU A 144 3.60 -30.92 3.88
CA LEU A 144 2.45 -30.11 3.45
C LEU A 144 2.85 -29.03 2.45
N TYR A 145 3.98 -28.36 2.70
CA TYR A 145 4.51 -27.34 1.81
C TYR A 145 4.87 -27.90 0.43
N GLN A 146 5.58 -29.03 0.39
CA GLN A 146 5.96 -29.69 -0.87
C GLN A 146 4.75 -30.16 -1.67
N ALA A 147 3.75 -30.76 -1.01
CA ALA A 147 2.49 -31.16 -1.65
C ALA A 147 1.73 -29.95 -2.21
N ALA A 148 1.64 -28.86 -1.44
CA ALA A 148 1.02 -27.61 -1.90
C ALA A 148 1.78 -26.98 -3.06
N GLU A 149 3.12 -27.06 -3.07
CA GLU A 149 3.96 -26.52 -4.12
C GLU A 149 3.88 -27.32 -5.43
N SER A 150 3.78 -28.65 -5.35
CA SER A 150 3.59 -29.54 -6.51
C SER A 150 2.15 -29.55 -7.03
N GLY A 151 1.19 -29.02 -6.27
CA GLY A 151 -0.24 -29.09 -6.60
C GLY A 151 -0.85 -30.46 -6.34
N GLU A 152 -0.19 -31.28 -5.52
CA GLU A 152 -0.60 -32.64 -5.14
C GLU A 152 -1.25 -32.64 -3.75
N LEU A 153 -2.09 -31.64 -3.47
CA LEU A 153 -2.92 -31.62 -2.27
C LEU A 153 -4.00 -32.70 -2.41
N ASP A 154 -4.09 -33.60 -1.42
CA ASP A 154 -5.14 -34.59 -1.34
C ASP A 154 -6.47 -33.96 -0.88
N ASP A 155 -7.60 -34.61 -1.17
CA ASP A 155 -8.93 -34.12 -0.76
C ASP A 155 -9.07 -33.99 0.77
N ASN A 156 -8.25 -34.72 1.52
CA ASN A 156 -8.20 -34.68 2.98
C ASN A 156 -7.11 -33.75 3.53
N SER A 157 -6.41 -33.00 2.67
CA SER A 157 -5.35 -32.11 3.10
C SER A 157 -5.92 -31.03 4.03
N PRO A 158 -5.26 -30.73 5.16
CA PRO A 158 -5.63 -29.56 5.94
C PRO A 158 -5.27 -28.25 5.21
N VAL A 159 -4.40 -28.30 4.19
CA VAL A 159 -4.01 -27.17 3.34
C VAL A 159 -4.87 -27.16 2.09
N ILE A 160 -5.56 -26.05 1.82
CA ILE A 160 -6.45 -25.89 0.67
C ILE A 160 -5.84 -25.03 -0.43
N ALA A 161 -4.86 -24.19 -0.08
CA ALA A 161 -4.16 -23.35 -1.03
C ALA A 161 -2.78 -22.95 -0.49
N ILE A 162 -1.96 -22.42 -1.37
CA ILE A 162 -0.69 -21.78 -1.06
C ILE A 162 -0.65 -20.43 -1.76
N GLN A 163 -0.02 -19.44 -1.13
CA GLN A 163 0.22 -18.13 -1.72
C GLN A 163 0.78 -18.31 -3.14
N PRO A 164 0.29 -17.54 -4.13
CA PRO A 164 0.80 -17.60 -5.49
C PRO A 164 2.31 -17.44 -5.57
N ARG A 165 2.93 -18.05 -6.59
CA ARG A 165 4.40 -18.00 -6.77
C ARG A 165 4.91 -16.60 -7.11
N THR A 166 4.00 -15.74 -7.55
CA THR A 166 4.26 -14.46 -8.19
C THR A 166 3.68 -13.37 -7.29
N HIS A 167 4.31 -12.21 -7.27
CA HIS A 167 3.73 -11.06 -6.58
C HIS A 167 2.44 -10.64 -7.29
N ILE A 168 1.34 -10.61 -6.54
CA ILE A 168 0.07 -10.13 -7.06
C ILE A 168 -0.01 -8.64 -6.75
N ASP A 169 0.02 -7.85 -7.81
CA ASP A 169 -0.17 -6.41 -7.73
C ASP A 169 -1.65 -6.12 -7.48
N ILE A 170 -1.97 -5.73 -6.24
CA ILE A 170 -3.34 -5.42 -5.82
C ILE A 170 -3.96 -4.28 -6.62
N LEU A 171 -3.19 -3.44 -7.32
CA LEU A 171 -3.74 -2.34 -8.13
C LEU A 171 -4.06 -2.76 -9.57
N LYS A 172 -3.33 -3.74 -10.11
CA LYS A 172 -3.57 -4.22 -11.50
C LYS A 172 -4.67 -5.26 -11.58
N ASP A 173 -4.65 -6.25 -10.69
CA ASP A 173 -5.62 -7.33 -10.62
C ASP A 173 -6.35 -7.26 -9.28
N PHE A 174 -7.11 -6.17 -9.08
CA PHE A 174 -7.64 -5.85 -7.75
C PHE A 174 -8.36 -7.03 -7.10
N TYR A 175 -7.89 -7.35 -5.90
CA TYR A 175 -8.43 -8.41 -5.06
C TYR A 175 -8.36 -7.96 -3.61
N LEU A 176 -9.27 -8.48 -2.80
CA LEU A 176 -9.30 -8.21 -1.38
C LEU A 176 -9.09 -9.50 -0.58
N VAL A 177 -8.36 -9.39 0.52
CA VAL A 177 -8.18 -10.47 1.49
C VAL A 177 -8.64 -9.98 2.88
N PRO A 178 -9.94 -9.72 3.06
CA PRO A 178 -10.45 -9.18 4.32
C PRO A 178 -10.19 -10.12 5.48
N ILE A 179 -9.75 -9.54 6.61
CA ILE A 179 -9.59 -10.27 7.87
C ILE A 179 -10.96 -10.37 8.54
N ARG A 180 -11.37 -11.60 8.89
CA ARG A 180 -12.68 -11.87 9.49
C ARG A 180 -12.61 -12.14 10.98
N ASP A 181 -11.55 -12.84 11.38
CA ASP A 181 -11.33 -13.30 12.74
C ASP A 181 -9.82 -13.51 12.97
N HIS A 182 -9.40 -13.55 14.22
CA HIS A 182 -8.01 -13.78 14.58
C HIS A 182 -7.84 -14.49 15.92
N GLU A 183 -6.65 -15.06 16.11
CA GLU A 183 -6.18 -15.53 17.41
C GLU A 183 -4.70 -15.19 17.56
N ASP A 184 -4.35 -14.54 18.66
CA ASP A 184 -2.96 -14.31 19.05
C ASP A 184 -2.31 -15.63 19.51
N ILE A 185 -1.12 -15.90 18.99
CA ILE A 185 -0.32 -17.10 19.28
C ILE A 185 1.16 -16.75 19.41
N TYR A 186 1.98 -17.74 19.74
CA TYR A 186 3.44 -17.62 19.70
C TYR A 186 4.01 -18.66 18.75
N ILE A 187 4.95 -18.25 17.88
CA ILE A 187 5.79 -19.18 17.13
C ILE A 187 7.22 -19.08 17.69
N GLY A 188 7.59 -20.06 18.51
CA GLY A 188 8.79 -19.95 19.35
C GLY A 188 8.64 -18.79 20.34
N ASN A 189 9.48 -17.76 20.23
CA ASN A 189 9.45 -16.58 21.10
C ASN A 189 8.81 -15.35 20.44
N GLU A 190 8.40 -15.46 19.18
CA GLU A 190 7.83 -14.33 18.43
C GLU A 190 6.30 -14.37 18.52
N GLN A 191 5.67 -13.24 18.86
CA GLN A 191 4.22 -13.10 18.83
C GLN A 191 3.72 -13.12 17.38
N ALA A 192 2.75 -13.98 17.09
CA ALA A 192 2.16 -14.16 15.77
C ALA A 192 0.63 -14.17 15.87
N ARG A 193 -0.05 -14.12 14.71
CA ARG A 193 -1.51 -14.21 14.65
C ARG A 193 -1.94 -15.24 13.62
N ILE A 194 -2.85 -16.10 14.05
CA ILE A 194 -3.65 -16.89 13.13
C ILE A 194 -4.80 -16.00 12.67
N LEU A 195 -4.96 -15.84 11.36
CA LEU A 195 -6.00 -15.00 10.76
C LEU A 195 -6.97 -15.87 9.96
N GLN A 196 -8.27 -15.63 10.14
CA GLN A 196 -9.28 -16.08 9.19
C GLN A 196 -9.44 -15.02 8.11
N VAL A 197 -9.27 -15.41 6.85
CA VAL A 197 -9.41 -14.53 5.70
C VAL A 197 -10.41 -15.08 4.69
N SER A 198 -11.01 -14.19 3.89
CA SER A 198 -11.61 -14.57 2.60
C SER A 198 -10.71 -14.06 1.49
N SER A 199 -10.57 -14.75 0.36
CA SER A 199 -9.87 -14.21 -0.81
C SER A 199 -10.85 -13.96 -1.94
N VAL A 200 -11.00 -12.74 -2.43
CA VAL A 200 -12.00 -12.41 -3.46
C VAL A 200 -11.39 -11.53 -4.54
N PRO A 201 -11.24 -12.01 -5.79
CA PRO A 201 -10.82 -11.18 -6.92
C PRO A 201 -11.99 -10.30 -7.39
N LEU A 202 -11.72 -9.08 -7.87
CA LEU A 202 -12.76 -8.17 -8.38
C LEU A 202 -13.47 -8.74 -9.61
N LEU A 203 -12.70 -9.35 -10.52
CA LEU A 203 -13.23 -10.05 -11.69
C LEU A 203 -13.27 -11.55 -11.40
N PRO A 204 -14.40 -12.24 -11.66
CA PRO A 204 -14.45 -13.68 -11.50
C PRO A 204 -13.42 -14.35 -12.41
N ALA A 205 -12.77 -15.40 -11.92
CA ALA A 205 -11.91 -16.23 -12.74
C ALA A 205 -12.70 -16.67 -13.98
N VAL A 206 -12.20 -16.37 -15.18
CA VAL A 206 -12.79 -16.89 -16.42
C VAL A 206 -12.87 -18.40 -16.25
N GLU A 207 -14.09 -18.94 -16.17
CA GLU A 207 -14.32 -20.37 -16.00
C GLU A 207 -13.52 -21.09 -17.09
N SER A 208 -12.41 -21.69 -16.68
CA SER A 208 -11.76 -22.70 -17.48
C SER A 208 -12.71 -23.87 -17.44
N LYS A 209 -13.71 -23.89 -18.35
CA LYS A 209 -14.47 -25.11 -18.64
C LYS A 209 -13.44 -26.22 -18.67
N LYS A 210 -13.63 -27.24 -17.81
CA LYS A 210 -12.87 -28.49 -17.87
C LYS A 210 -12.94 -28.98 -19.31
N ALA A 211 -11.97 -28.60 -20.12
CA ALA A 211 -11.72 -29.28 -21.35
C ALA A 211 -11.11 -30.61 -20.90
N ASP A 212 -11.77 -31.70 -21.23
CA ASP A 212 -11.14 -33.00 -21.27
C ASP A 212 -9.95 -32.90 -22.24
N VAL A 213 -8.78 -32.54 -21.71
CA VAL A 213 -7.54 -32.49 -22.48
C VAL A 213 -6.80 -33.80 -22.22
N ALA A 214 -7.18 -34.82 -22.99
CA ALA A 214 -6.17 -35.77 -23.46
C ALA A 214 -4.98 -34.97 -24.01
N PRO A 215 -3.72 -35.37 -23.75
CA PRO A 215 -2.54 -34.54 -24.00
C PRO A 215 -2.33 -34.33 -25.50
N LYS A 216 -3.02 -33.34 -26.08
CA LYS A 216 -2.73 -32.82 -27.40
C LYS A 216 -1.68 -31.75 -27.24
N ARG A 217 -0.47 -32.07 -27.73
CA ARG A 217 0.61 -31.11 -27.99
C ARG A 217 0.01 -29.79 -28.47
N ALA A 218 0.14 -28.75 -27.64
CA ALA A 218 -0.28 -27.42 -28.00
C ALA A 218 0.41 -27.03 -29.31
N LYS A 219 -0.36 -26.79 -30.37
CA LYS A 219 0.13 -26.03 -31.50
C LYS A 219 0.45 -24.63 -30.96
N ALA A 220 1.67 -24.18 -31.18
CA ALA A 220 2.09 -22.82 -30.91
C ALA A 220 1.15 -21.86 -31.65
N SER A 221 0.20 -21.27 -30.93
CA SER A 221 -0.52 -20.11 -31.41
C SER A 221 0.41 -18.91 -31.23
N ASP A 222 0.66 -18.16 -32.30
CA ASP A 222 1.36 -16.87 -32.32
C ASP A 222 0.61 -15.82 -31.46
N LYS A 223 0.61 -15.99 -30.14
CA LYS A 223 0.35 -14.89 -29.23
C LYS A 223 1.63 -14.07 -29.20
N LYS A 224 1.64 -12.92 -29.90
CA LYS A 224 2.67 -11.90 -29.70
C LYS A 224 2.65 -11.52 -28.22
N ILE A 225 3.62 -12.03 -27.46
CA ILE A 225 3.87 -11.60 -26.09
C ILE A 225 4.22 -10.11 -26.18
N LYS A 226 3.58 -9.28 -25.35
CA LYS A 226 3.90 -7.85 -25.24
C LYS A 226 5.43 -7.72 -25.04
N PRO A 227 6.11 -6.72 -25.60
CA PRO A 227 7.50 -6.47 -25.24
C PRO A 227 7.58 -6.01 -23.78
N PHE A 228 8.54 -6.55 -23.02
CA PHE A 228 8.83 -6.12 -21.66
C PHE A 228 9.42 -4.71 -21.69
N ARG A 229 8.74 -3.74 -21.09
CA ARG A 229 9.19 -2.34 -21.09
C ARG A 229 9.76 -1.93 -19.75
N SER A 230 10.92 -1.28 -19.77
CA SER A 230 11.58 -0.74 -18.58
C SER A 230 11.78 0.75 -18.72
N ALA A 231 11.63 1.48 -17.62
CA ALA A 231 11.93 2.91 -17.56
C ALA A 231 12.89 3.23 -16.42
N VAL A 232 13.84 4.14 -16.68
CA VAL A 232 14.81 4.63 -15.71
C VAL A 232 14.75 6.15 -15.66
N VAL A 233 14.38 6.71 -14.52
CA VAL A 233 14.40 8.16 -14.30
C VAL A 233 15.61 8.50 -13.42
N PHE A 234 16.51 9.32 -13.95
CA PHE A 234 17.61 9.88 -13.19
C PHE A 234 17.13 11.13 -12.46
N VAL A 235 17.27 11.15 -11.15
CA VAL A 235 17.03 12.32 -10.30
C VAL A 235 18.40 12.84 -9.89
N ILE A 236 18.79 13.97 -10.44
CA ILE A 236 20.17 14.45 -10.34
C ILE A 236 20.19 15.77 -9.57
N ASP A 237 21.00 15.80 -8.54
CA ASP A 237 21.40 17.03 -7.88
C ASP A 237 22.09 17.96 -8.88
N SER A 238 21.59 19.18 -9.00
CA SER A 238 22.11 20.18 -9.93
C SER A 238 22.64 21.41 -9.20
N THR A 239 23.20 21.21 -8.02
CA THR A 239 23.85 22.23 -7.20
C THR A 239 25.33 22.38 -7.57
N LEU A 240 26.01 23.36 -6.96
CA LEU A 240 27.30 23.91 -7.40
C LEU A 240 28.41 22.88 -7.68
N SER A 241 28.45 21.77 -6.95
CA SER A 241 29.48 20.73 -7.05
C SER A 241 29.20 19.69 -8.16
N MET A 242 28.03 19.71 -8.78
CA MET A 242 27.50 18.54 -9.48
C MET A 242 27.84 18.42 -10.97
N ASP A 243 28.41 19.46 -11.60
CA ASP A 243 28.72 19.49 -13.04
C ASP A 243 29.48 18.24 -13.55
N PRO A 244 30.57 17.77 -12.91
CA PRO A 244 31.30 16.58 -13.37
C PRO A 244 30.44 15.30 -13.38
N TYR A 245 29.49 15.18 -12.45
CA TYR A 245 28.62 14.02 -12.34
C TYR A 245 27.43 14.08 -13.31
N ILE A 246 26.92 15.29 -13.56
CA ILE A 246 25.93 15.53 -14.64
C ILE A 246 26.53 15.10 -15.98
N ASP A 247 27.74 15.53 -16.28
CA ASP A 247 28.44 15.16 -17.52
C ASP A 247 28.71 13.66 -17.60
N ARG A 248 29.16 13.04 -16.50
CA ARG A 248 29.38 11.59 -16.48
C ARG A 248 28.09 10.79 -16.63
N THR A 249 26.97 11.30 -16.11
CA THR A 249 25.65 10.68 -16.27
C THR A 249 25.19 10.73 -17.73
N ARG A 250 25.36 11.87 -18.41
CA ARG A 250 25.11 11.98 -19.85
C ARG A 250 25.93 10.97 -20.65
N GLU A 251 27.20 10.80 -20.31
CA GLU A 251 28.07 9.83 -20.97
C GLU A 251 27.58 8.39 -20.75
N ALA A 252 27.19 8.03 -19.53
CA ALA A 252 26.65 6.71 -19.22
C ALA A 252 25.38 6.43 -20.02
N VAL A 253 24.41 7.35 -20.02
CA VAL A 253 23.17 7.20 -20.79
C VAL A 253 23.46 7.04 -22.29
N ARG A 254 24.46 7.75 -22.83
CA ARG A 254 24.86 7.59 -24.23
C ARG A 254 25.32 6.17 -24.52
N LYS A 255 26.19 5.61 -23.67
CA LYS A 255 26.67 4.22 -23.78
C LYS A 255 25.53 3.20 -23.70
N ILE A 256 24.50 3.49 -22.91
CA ILE A 256 23.33 2.63 -22.81
C ILE A 256 22.53 2.65 -24.10
N TYR A 257 22.22 3.83 -24.64
CA TYR A 257 21.53 3.93 -25.93
C TYR A 257 22.29 3.25 -27.05
N ASP A 258 23.62 3.37 -27.10
CA ASP A 258 24.46 2.65 -28.06
C ASP A 258 24.29 1.13 -27.92
N THR A 259 24.18 0.62 -26.69
CA THR A 259 23.98 -0.81 -26.41
C THR A 259 22.58 -1.26 -26.78
N ILE A 260 21.55 -0.52 -26.38
CA ILE A 260 20.14 -0.78 -26.74
C ILE A 260 19.98 -0.84 -28.26
N THR A 261 20.58 0.10 -28.98
CA THR A 261 20.52 0.18 -30.44
C THR A 261 21.24 -1.00 -31.09
N LYS A 262 22.42 -1.39 -30.57
CA LYS A 262 23.18 -2.57 -31.05
C LYS A 262 22.42 -3.88 -30.84
N GLU A 263 21.63 -3.97 -29.78
CA GLU A 263 20.88 -5.17 -29.39
C GLU A 263 19.45 -5.20 -29.94
N ASP A 264 19.04 -4.22 -30.76
CA ASP A 264 17.69 -4.08 -31.34
C ASP A 264 16.58 -4.02 -30.28
N LEU A 265 16.85 -3.34 -29.16
CA LEU A 265 15.94 -3.14 -28.02
C LEU A 265 15.32 -1.73 -28.00
N THR A 266 15.39 -1.00 -29.12
CA THR A 266 14.93 0.39 -29.20
C THR A 266 13.43 0.48 -28.91
N GLY A 267 13.06 1.32 -27.95
CA GLY A 267 11.67 1.48 -27.49
C GLY A 267 11.23 0.52 -26.37
N ASP A 268 12.08 -0.44 -25.98
CA ASP A 268 11.84 -1.30 -24.81
C ASP A 268 12.43 -0.71 -23.52
N VAL A 269 13.32 0.27 -23.64
CA VAL A 269 13.85 1.05 -22.52
C VAL A 269 13.59 2.54 -22.76
N SER A 270 13.06 3.22 -21.74
CA SER A 270 12.86 4.67 -21.76
C SER A 270 13.63 5.34 -20.61
N PHE A 271 14.19 6.52 -20.87
CA PHE A 271 14.91 7.30 -19.87
C PHE A 271 14.20 8.60 -19.56
N GLY A 272 14.12 8.94 -18.27
CA GLY A 272 13.73 10.27 -17.82
C GLY A 272 14.88 10.95 -17.09
N LEU A 273 14.80 12.27 -16.98
CA LEU A 273 15.76 13.05 -16.21
C LEU A 273 15.04 14.21 -15.52
N ILE A 274 15.19 14.24 -14.20
CA ILE A 274 14.75 15.31 -13.32
C ILE A 274 16.00 15.87 -12.65
N ALA A 275 16.10 17.20 -12.63
CA ALA A 275 17.09 17.88 -11.81
C ALA A 275 16.42 18.46 -10.58
N PHE A 276 17.15 18.51 -9.47
CA PHE A 276 16.71 19.24 -8.28
C PHE A 276 17.85 20.11 -7.73
N ARG A 277 17.48 21.06 -6.88
CA ARG A 277 18.36 21.93 -6.07
C ARG A 277 17.72 22.08 -4.67
N ASP A 278 18.19 23.01 -3.86
CA ASP A 278 17.51 23.39 -2.62
C ASP A 278 16.34 24.35 -2.84
N ASN A 279 15.71 24.72 -1.72
CA ASN A 279 14.59 25.63 -1.63
C ASN A 279 14.84 27.04 -2.24
N PRO A 280 14.20 27.39 -3.38
CA PRO A 280 14.39 28.69 -4.02
C PRO A 280 13.69 29.84 -3.27
N GLN A 281 12.79 29.56 -2.31
CA GLN A 281 12.26 30.62 -1.45
C GLN A 281 13.31 31.09 -0.43
N ALA A 282 14.18 30.18 0.02
CA ALA A 282 15.30 30.53 0.90
C ALA A 282 16.47 31.15 0.15
N VAL A 283 16.75 30.68 -1.08
CA VAL A 283 17.80 31.22 -1.95
C VAL A 283 17.24 31.42 -3.37
N PRO A 284 16.68 32.60 -3.70
CA PRO A 284 16.02 32.87 -4.98
C PRO A 284 16.87 32.62 -6.23
N ASP A 285 18.19 32.80 -6.14
CA ASP A 285 19.12 32.59 -7.26
C ASP A 285 19.33 31.10 -7.60
N LEU A 286 18.72 30.16 -6.86
CA LEU A 286 18.69 28.73 -7.21
C LEU A 286 17.71 28.43 -8.34
N GLU A 287 16.88 29.39 -8.78
CA GLU A 287 15.95 29.31 -9.92
C GLU A 287 14.77 28.34 -9.74
N TYR A 288 15.02 27.06 -9.42
CA TYR A 288 14.01 26.02 -9.30
C TYR A 288 14.33 25.04 -8.16
N LEU A 289 13.29 24.44 -7.59
CA LEU A 289 13.42 23.31 -6.66
C LEU A 289 13.58 21.99 -7.43
N THR A 290 12.63 21.71 -8.32
CA THR A 290 12.64 20.55 -9.23
C THR A 290 12.37 21.00 -10.66
N GLN A 291 12.96 20.31 -11.62
CA GLN A 291 12.70 20.52 -13.04
C GLN A 291 12.81 19.20 -13.81
N THR A 292 11.72 18.81 -14.47
CA THR A 292 11.71 17.67 -15.40
C THR A 292 12.29 18.11 -16.74
N TYR A 293 13.51 17.66 -17.05
CA TYR A 293 14.16 17.94 -18.34
C TYR A 293 13.74 16.93 -19.40
N VAL A 294 13.55 15.67 -19.02
CA VAL A 294 13.14 14.60 -19.95
C VAL A 294 12.07 13.74 -19.31
N ASP A 295 10.92 13.65 -19.98
CA ASP A 295 9.90 12.65 -19.68
C ASP A 295 10.16 11.31 -20.40
N LEU A 296 9.43 10.26 -20.03
CA LEU A 296 9.63 8.92 -20.59
C LEU A 296 9.25 8.80 -22.07
N GLN A 297 8.44 9.70 -22.63
CA GLN A 297 8.13 9.71 -24.06
C GLN A 297 9.29 10.32 -24.85
N GLN A 298 9.85 11.42 -24.34
CA GLN A 298 10.98 12.12 -24.94
C GLN A 298 12.27 11.29 -24.88
N GLY A 299 12.48 10.49 -23.82
CA GLY A 299 13.64 9.63 -23.69
C GLY A 299 13.43 8.19 -24.17
N GLN A 300 12.56 7.95 -25.15
CA GLN A 300 12.50 6.64 -25.83
C GLN A 300 13.71 6.40 -26.75
N ASP A 301 14.35 7.48 -27.22
CA ASP A 301 15.53 7.43 -28.06
C ASP A 301 16.59 8.46 -27.65
N ALA A 302 17.82 8.23 -28.10
CA ALA A 302 18.96 9.06 -27.76
C ALA A 302 18.81 10.51 -28.23
N ALA A 303 18.20 10.74 -29.40
CA ALA A 303 18.08 12.08 -29.97
C ALA A 303 17.10 12.91 -29.13
N GLY A 304 15.94 12.36 -28.79
CA GLY A 304 14.96 12.99 -27.92
C GLY A 304 15.56 13.34 -26.55
N PHE A 305 16.25 12.38 -25.92
CA PHE A 305 16.89 12.59 -24.62
C PHE A 305 17.98 13.68 -24.65
N PHE A 306 18.95 13.59 -25.58
CA PHE A 306 20.10 14.51 -25.58
C PHE A 306 19.76 15.92 -26.07
N ASN A 307 18.71 16.09 -26.88
CA ASN A 307 18.24 17.42 -27.24
C ASN A 307 17.81 18.21 -26.00
N GLN A 308 17.08 17.56 -25.09
CA GLN A 308 16.58 18.19 -23.86
C GLN A 308 17.66 18.38 -22.80
N VAL A 309 18.48 17.35 -22.54
CA VAL A 309 19.46 17.35 -21.45
C VAL A 309 20.65 18.28 -21.71
N SER A 310 20.84 18.75 -22.95
CA SER A 310 21.93 19.64 -23.32
C SER A 310 21.96 20.97 -22.56
N SER A 311 20.79 21.41 -22.04
CA SER A 311 20.65 22.67 -21.31
C SER A 311 20.94 22.56 -19.80
N LEU A 312 20.91 21.35 -19.22
CA LEU A 312 21.11 21.14 -17.79
C LEU A 312 22.52 21.58 -17.34
N LYS A 313 22.62 22.33 -16.25
CA LYS A 313 23.90 22.71 -15.63
C LYS A 313 23.75 22.80 -14.12
N ALA A 314 24.86 22.60 -13.41
CA ALA A 314 24.93 22.93 -12.00
C ALA A 314 24.59 24.41 -11.75
N ALA A 315 24.02 24.69 -10.58
CA ALA A 315 23.82 26.03 -10.09
C ALA A 315 25.17 26.76 -9.99
N THR A 316 25.18 28.06 -10.23
CA THR A 316 26.39 28.89 -10.07
C THR A 316 26.55 29.47 -8.67
N ILE A 317 25.58 29.21 -7.78
CA ILE A 317 25.51 29.71 -6.42
C ILE A 317 25.29 28.55 -5.44
N SER A 318 25.73 28.73 -4.21
CA SER A 318 25.52 27.76 -3.13
C SER A 318 24.12 27.88 -2.54
N SER A 319 23.55 26.75 -2.14
CA SER A 319 22.39 26.65 -1.26
C SER A 319 22.70 27.19 0.15
N ARG A 320 21.68 27.18 1.01
CA ARG A 320 21.79 27.74 2.36
C ARG A 320 22.72 26.92 3.27
N ASP A 321 22.70 25.60 3.14
CA ASP A 321 23.57 24.67 3.86
C ASP A 321 23.84 23.43 2.99
N PHE A 322 24.57 22.44 3.52
CA PHE A 322 25.00 21.28 2.71
C PHE A 322 23.88 20.27 2.43
N ASN A 323 22.72 20.38 3.07
CA ASN A 323 21.56 19.55 2.73
C ASN A 323 20.82 20.19 1.55
N GLU A 324 20.30 19.34 0.68
CA GLU A 324 19.59 19.73 -0.54
C GLU A 324 18.26 18.96 -0.58
N ASP A 325 17.30 19.43 -1.37
CA ASP A 325 15.97 18.84 -1.37
C ASP A 325 15.83 17.67 -2.36
N SER A 326 16.64 16.64 -2.14
CA SER A 326 16.61 15.42 -2.94
C SER A 326 15.28 14.67 -2.85
N PHE A 327 14.53 14.84 -1.77
CA PHE A 327 13.19 14.28 -1.62
C PHE A 327 12.18 14.93 -2.54
N ALA A 328 12.25 16.25 -2.78
CA ALA A 328 11.43 16.90 -3.80
C ALA A 328 11.72 16.32 -5.19
N GLY A 329 13.00 16.14 -5.54
CA GLY A 329 13.39 15.52 -6.82
C GLY A 329 12.87 14.09 -6.98
N VAL A 330 12.97 13.27 -5.94
CA VAL A 330 12.45 11.89 -5.94
C VAL A 330 10.92 11.88 -6.00
N ASN A 331 10.25 12.78 -5.27
CA ASN A 331 8.80 12.92 -5.34
C ASN A 331 8.34 13.32 -6.74
N GLU A 332 9.01 14.27 -7.41
CA GLU A 332 8.71 14.61 -8.81
C GLU A 332 8.86 13.40 -9.74
N ALA A 333 9.85 12.52 -9.51
CA ALA A 333 10.01 11.29 -10.29
C ALA A 333 8.88 10.28 -10.06
N ILE A 334 8.38 10.17 -8.83
CA ILE A 334 7.29 9.26 -8.47
C ILE A 334 5.94 9.82 -8.95
N ALA A 335 5.74 11.12 -8.78
CA ALA A 335 4.46 11.79 -8.90
C ALA A 335 4.24 12.45 -10.26
N GLY A 336 5.25 13.13 -10.80
CA GLY A 336 5.17 13.93 -12.03
C GLY A 336 5.41 13.14 -13.32
N ILE A 337 6.11 12.01 -13.25
CA ILE A 337 6.37 11.15 -14.42
C ILE A 337 5.21 10.20 -14.68
N ASP A 338 4.77 10.12 -15.94
CA ASP A 338 3.81 9.11 -16.40
C ASP A 338 4.48 7.74 -16.59
N TRP A 339 4.30 6.85 -15.62
CA TRP A 339 4.82 5.48 -15.62
C TRP A 339 3.90 4.45 -16.30
N GLN A 340 2.82 4.88 -16.97
CA GLN A 340 1.91 3.97 -17.62
C GLN A 340 2.60 3.12 -18.70
N GLY A 341 2.21 1.86 -18.78
CA GLY A 341 2.75 0.90 -19.76
C GLY A 341 4.15 0.35 -19.44
N GLN A 342 4.85 0.88 -18.43
CA GLN A 342 6.17 0.41 -17.98
C GLN A 342 6.03 -0.77 -17.00
N ASP A 343 6.71 -1.88 -17.28
CA ASP A 343 6.65 -3.11 -16.49
C ASP A 343 7.71 -3.14 -15.38
N ALA A 344 8.87 -2.50 -15.62
CA ALA A 344 9.92 -2.23 -14.65
C ALA A 344 10.15 -0.72 -14.53
N ARG A 345 10.17 -0.20 -13.29
CA ARG A 345 10.23 1.23 -13.01
C ARG A 345 11.38 1.49 -12.05
N TYR A 346 12.37 2.25 -12.48
CA TYR A 346 13.57 2.55 -11.70
C TYR A 346 13.73 4.05 -11.54
N VAL A 347 14.02 4.50 -10.32
CA VAL A 347 14.49 5.86 -10.05
C VAL A 347 15.89 5.76 -9.47
N VAL A 348 16.83 6.52 -10.03
CA VAL A 348 18.21 6.59 -9.58
C VAL A 348 18.50 8.02 -9.11
N LEU A 349 18.55 8.21 -7.80
CA LEU A 349 18.97 9.46 -7.17
C LEU A 349 20.49 9.57 -7.18
N ILE A 350 21.02 10.72 -7.59
CA ILE A 350 22.45 11.06 -7.60
C ILE A 350 22.61 12.39 -6.89
N THR A 351 23.36 12.41 -5.78
CA THR A 351 23.58 13.61 -4.95
C THR A 351 24.80 13.46 -4.08
N ASP A 352 25.47 14.56 -3.76
CA ASP A 352 26.53 14.63 -2.76
C ASP A 352 26.05 15.16 -1.39
N ALA A 353 24.79 15.57 -1.31
CA ALA A 353 24.17 16.20 -0.16
C ALA A 353 23.23 15.26 0.62
N GLY A 354 22.97 15.60 1.88
CA GLY A 354 21.89 15.00 2.67
C GLY A 354 20.52 15.54 2.26
N PRO A 355 19.42 14.79 2.48
CA PRO A 355 18.07 15.21 2.11
C PRO A 355 17.45 16.21 3.10
N ARG A 356 16.43 16.95 2.64
CA ARG A 356 15.49 17.71 3.47
C ARG A 356 14.32 16.83 3.95
N GLU A 357 14.43 16.28 5.15
CA GLU A 357 13.39 15.42 5.77
C GLU A 357 12.17 16.22 6.28
N ALA A 358 11.08 15.53 6.64
CA ALA A 358 9.78 16.13 7.01
C ALA A 358 9.83 17.29 8.03
N GLY A 359 10.76 17.26 8.99
CA GLY A 359 10.90 18.31 10.02
C GLY A 359 11.78 19.49 9.64
N ASP A 360 12.35 19.51 8.43
CA ASP A 360 13.16 20.62 7.94
C ASP A 360 12.25 21.71 7.34
N PRO A 361 12.28 22.97 7.84
CA PRO A 361 11.50 24.08 7.27
C PRO A 361 11.78 24.38 5.79
N LEU A 362 12.88 23.87 5.25
CA LEU A 362 13.23 24.03 3.83
C LEU A 362 12.73 22.88 2.96
N SER A 363 12.20 21.80 3.55
CA SER A 363 11.64 20.67 2.80
C SER A 363 10.45 21.11 1.95
N GLY A 364 10.52 20.86 0.65
CA GLY A 364 9.45 21.07 -0.31
C GLY A 364 8.42 19.94 -0.33
N THR A 365 8.69 18.82 0.35
CA THR A 365 7.76 17.68 0.43
C THR A 365 7.13 17.50 1.81
N GLY A 366 7.84 17.86 2.87
CA GLY A 366 7.40 17.54 4.24
C GLY A 366 7.25 16.04 4.50
N MET A 367 7.97 15.19 3.74
CA MET A 367 7.94 13.72 3.87
C MET A 367 9.26 13.17 4.42
N SER A 368 9.22 12.03 5.12
CA SER A 368 10.43 11.28 5.46
C SER A 368 10.80 10.28 4.35
N SER A 369 11.97 9.68 4.51
CA SER A 369 12.43 8.55 3.69
C SER A 369 11.42 7.39 3.67
N ALA A 370 10.75 7.13 4.80
CA ALA A 370 9.78 6.04 4.91
C ALA A 370 8.51 6.29 4.09
N SER A 371 7.90 7.47 4.19
CA SER A 371 6.70 7.81 3.40
C SER A 371 6.98 7.87 1.91
N LEU A 372 8.11 8.47 1.52
CA LEU A 372 8.48 8.57 0.11
C LEU A 372 8.81 7.20 -0.49
N ARG A 373 9.45 6.31 0.29
CA ARG A 373 9.62 4.90 -0.08
C ARG A 373 8.28 4.20 -0.22
N GLN A 374 7.35 4.37 0.72
CA GLN A 374 6.03 3.74 0.66
C GLN A 374 5.29 4.16 -0.62
N LEU A 375 5.28 5.46 -0.93
CA LEU A 375 4.69 5.99 -2.16
C LEU A 375 5.32 5.38 -3.43
N ALA A 376 6.66 5.26 -3.46
CA ALA A 376 7.34 4.58 -4.55
C ALA A 376 6.94 3.10 -4.68
N GLN A 377 6.83 2.39 -3.56
CA GLN A 377 6.42 0.99 -3.52
C GLN A 377 4.98 0.79 -3.98
N ASP A 378 4.07 1.68 -3.58
CA ASP A 378 2.67 1.69 -4.04
C ASP A 378 2.58 1.86 -5.57
N LYS A 379 3.49 2.66 -6.15
CA LYS A 379 3.67 2.78 -7.62
C LYS A 379 4.56 1.70 -8.24
N GLY A 380 5.04 0.73 -7.47
CA GLY A 380 5.93 -0.33 -7.97
C GLY A 380 7.24 0.19 -8.56
N ILE A 381 7.74 1.32 -8.05
CA ILE A 381 8.99 1.97 -8.43
C ILE A 381 10.10 1.52 -7.48
N ALA A 382 11.22 1.07 -8.03
CA ALA A 382 12.42 0.76 -7.25
C ALA A 382 13.34 1.97 -7.19
N LEU A 383 13.64 2.43 -5.97
CA LEU A 383 14.54 3.56 -5.70
C LEU A 383 15.97 3.06 -5.48
N SER A 384 16.94 3.69 -6.12
CA SER A 384 18.38 3.51 -5.87
C SER A 384 19.03 4.86 -5.58
N VAL A 385 20.03 4.90 -4.70
CA VAL A 385 20.74 6.14 -4.34
C VAL A 385 22.24 5.95 -4.58
N LEU A 386 22.80 6.81 -5.42
CA LEU A 386 24.23 7.00 -5.61
C LEU A 386 24.65 8.26 -4.84
N HIS A 387 25.10 8.05 -3.60
CA HIS A 387 25.48 9.13 -2.69
C HIS A 387 26.98 9.40 -2.83
N LEU A 388 27.32 10.61 -3.26
CA LEU A 388 28.69 11.03 -3.51
C LEU A 388 29.30 11.55 -2.21
N LEU A 389 30.29 10.84 -1.65
CA LEU A 389 30.90 11.18 -0.37
C LEU A 389 31.98 12.27 -0.56
N THR A 390 31.59 13.41 -1.13
CA THR A 390 32.49 14.51 -1.47
C THR A 390 33.09 15.14 -0.21
N PRO A 391 34.41 15.38 -0.14
CA PRO A 391 35.01 16.00 1.03
C PRO A 391 34.46 17.42 1.29
N SER A 392 33.72 17.58 2.38
CA SER A 392 33.19 18.86 2.84
C SER A 392 33.16 18.90 4.37
N ILE A 393 33.50 20.04 4.96
CA ILE A 393 33.47 20.23 6.42
C ILE A 393 32.03 20.37 6.96
N MET A 394 31.06 20.62 6.08
CA MET A 394 29.65 20.77 6.43
C MET A 394 28.85 19.48 6.20
N ALA A 395 29.45 18.46 5.59
CA ALA A 395 28.77 17.21 5.27
C ALA A 395 28.58 16.32 6.50
N ASP A 396 27.35 15.84 6.69
CA ASP A 396 27.02 14.72 7.58
C ASP A 396 26.64 13.49 6.76
N HIS A 397 27.64 12.89 6.11
CA HIS A 397 27.42 11.72 5.26
C HIS A 397 26.90 10.51 6.04
N SER A 398 27.19 10.40 7.33
CA SER A 398 26.71 9.30 8.17
C SER A 398 25.20 9.36 8.34
N LYS A 399 24.68 10.54 8.66
CA LYS A 399 23.23 10.76 8.75
C LYS A 399 22.55 10.60 7.39
N ALA A 400 23.12 11.21 6.33
CA ALA A 400 22.58 11.08 4.98
C ALA A 400 22.55 9.62 4.49
N GLU A 401 23.57 8.83 4.82
CA GLU A 401 23.62 7.41 4.52
C GLU A 401 22.47 6.62 5.17
N GLU A 402 22.18 6.86 6.44
CA GLU A 402 21.07 6.20 7.14
C GLU A 402 19.74 6.49 6.44
N THR A 403 19.46 7.76 6.17
CA THR A 403 18.23 8.20 5.48
C THR A 403 18.13 7.64 4.06
N TYR A 404 19.21 7.65 3.28
CA TYR A 404 19.19 7.12 1.92
C TYR A 404 19.16 5.59 1.87
N ARG A 405 19.68 4.90 2.89
CA ARG A 405 19.50 3.46 3.04
C ARG A 405 18.05 3.10 3.30
N ASP A 406 17.39 3.88 4.15
CA ASP A 406 15.95 3.75 4.41
C ASP A 406 15.15 4.00 3.13
N LEU A 407 15.34 5.14 2.46
CA LEU A 407 14.64 5.51 1.22
C LEU A 407 14.75 4.42 0.13
N SER A 408 15.95 3.85 -0.05
CA SER A 408 16.25 2.85 -1.08
C SER A 408 16.01 1.40 -0.64
N TYR A 409 15.36 1.17 0.49
CA TYR A 409 15.07 -0.18 0.98
C TYR A 409 13.98 -0.87 0.15
N TYR A 410 14.29 -2.05 -0.39
CA TYR A 410 13.31 -2.92 -1.03
C TYR A 410 13.08 -4.18 -0.18
N PRO A 411 11.82 -4.47 0.22
CA PRO A 411 11.48 -5.64 1.02
C PRO A 411 12.01 -6.95 0.41
N GLY A 412 12.71 -7.75 1.23
CA GLY A 412 13.26 -9.06 0.81
C GLY A 412 14.58 -9.02 0.02
N ILE A 413 15.04 -7.83 -0.38
CA ILE A 413 16.36 -7.66 -1.04
C ILE A 413 17.30 -6.79 -0.17
N GLY A 414 16.79 -5.70 0.40
CA GLY A 414 17.55 -4.74 1.19
C GLY A 414 17.72 -3.39 0.50
N SER A 415 18.62 -2.57 1.04
CA SER A 415 18.87 -1.21 0.53
C SER A 415 19.72 -1.19 -0.75
N PHE A 416 19.31 -0.34 -1.69
CA PHE A 416 19.97 0.05 -2.95
C PHE A 416 20.74 1.38 -2.82
N TYR A 417 21.37 1.59 -1.67
CA TYR A 417 22.31 2.67 -1.45
C TYR A 417 23.73 2.27 -1.85
N PHE A 418 24.42 3.17 -2.56
CA PHE A 418 25.85 3.07 -2.83
C PHE A 418 26.55 4.39 -2.52
N GLY A 419 27.46 4.37 -1.55
CA GLY A 419 28.35 5.49 -1.23
C GLY A 419 29.57 5.50 -2.16
N VAL A 420 29.74 6.55 -2.96
CA VAL A 420 30.93 6.76 -3.79
C VAL A 420 31.97 7.51 -2.96
N GLU A 421 32.93 6.76 -2.43
CA GLU A 421 34.05 7.33 -1.68
C GLU A 421 34.69 8.51 -2.41
N THR A 422 34.92 9.59 -1.65
CA THR A 422 35.54 10.85 -2.07
C THR A 422 34.85 11.58 -3.22
N GLY A 423 33.65 11.15 -3.63
CA GLY A 423 33.01 11.66 -4.85
C GLY A 423 33.82 11.31 -6.11
N ASN A 424 34.57 10.22 -6.11
CA ASN A 424 35.41 9.91 -7.27
C ASN A 424 34.57 9.67 -8.55
N VAL A 425 34.69 10.57 -9.53
CA VAL A 425 33.88 10.55 -10.78
C VAL A 425 34.07 9.27 -11.59
N GLU A 426 35.27 8.68 -11.60
CA GLU A 426 35.52 7.42 -12.30
C GLU A 426 34.84 6.24 -11.60
N ARG A 427 34.88 6.18 -10.26
CA ARG A 427 34.18 5.17 -9.46
C ARG A 427 32.67 5.32 -9.62
N PHE A 428 32.15 6.55 -9.52
CA PHE A 428 30.75 6.86 -9.83
C PHE A 428 30.35 6.32 -11.21
N GLY A 429 31.16 6.63 -12.23
CA GLY A 429 30.97 6.14 -13.58
C GLY A 429 30.87 4.62 -13.68
N ARG A 430 31.73 3.87 -12.98
CA ARG A 430 31.67 2.40 -12.96
C ARG A 430 30.40 1.86 -12.31
N VAL A 431 29.93 2.48 -11.23
CA VAL A 431 28.69 2.08 -10.54
C VAL A 431 27.48 2.33 -11.44
N LEU A 432 27.43 3.51 -12.06
CA LEU A 432 26.36 3.90 -12.97
C LEU A 432 26.32 3.00 -14.21
N ASP A 433 27.48 2.72 -14.82
CA ASP A 433 27.60 1.81 -15.96
C ASP A 433 27.14 0.38 -15.58
N ALA A 434 27.35 -0.06 -14.33
CA ALA A 434 26.89 -1.36 -13.86
C ALA A 434 25.36 -1.44 -13.71
N LEU A 435 24.72 -0.41 -13.12
CA LEU A 435 23.26 -0.29 -13.03
C LEU A 435 22.61 -0.35 -14.41
N ALA A 436 23.12 0.49 -15.30
CA ALA A 436 22.77 0.60 -16.70
C ALA A 436 22.84 -0.73 -17.46
N THR A 437 23.96 -1.44 -17.31
CA THR A 437 24.18 -2.75 -17.94
C THR A 437 23.17 -3.77 -17.42
N GLN A 438 22.91 -3.80 -16.11
CA GLN A 438 21.98 -4.75 -15.51
C GLN A 438 20.55 -4.56 -16.01
N ILE A 439 20.08 -3.32 -16.12
CA ILE A 439 18.74 -3.00 -16.62
C ILE A 439 18.60 -3.46 -18.08
N THR A 440 19.59 -3.16 -18.91
CA THR A 440 19.62 -3.58 -20.32
C THR A 440 19.63 -5.11 -20.46
N GLU A 441 20.42 -5.80 -19.62
CA GLU A 441 20.47 -7.26 -19.60
C GLU A 441 19.12 -7.88 -19.22
N GLN A 442 18.39 -7.32 -18.25
CA GLN A 442 17.06 -7.84 -17.91
C GLN A 442 16.06 -7.71 -19.06
N VAL A 443 16.10 -6.60 -19.80
CA VAL A 443 15.23 -6.40 -20.96
C VAL A 443 15.56 -7.40 -22.06
N LYS A 444 16.85 -7.57 -22.36
CA LYS A 444 17.33 -8.60 -23.30
C LYS A 444 16.86 -10.00 -22.90
N LEU A 445 17.03 -10.38 -21.64
CA LEU A 445 16.62 -11.70 -21.16
C LEU A 445 15.10 -11.88 -21.17
N ALA A 446 14.32 -10.83 -20.90
CA ALA A 446 12.86 -10.86 -21.00
C ALA A 446 12.40 -11.07 -22.45
N ALA A 447 13.00 -10.34 -23.41
CA ALA A 447 12.74 -10.50 -24.83
C ALA A 447 13.09 -11.92 -25.32
N MET A 448 14.23 -12.48 -24.88
CA MET A 448 14.61 -13.85 -25.21
C MET A 448 13.65 -14.89 -24.62
N ALA A 449 13.25 -14.73 -23.35
CA ALA A 449 12.30 -15.62 -22.69
C ALA A 449 10.92 -15.58 -23.37
N ALA A 450 10.45 -14.39 -23.74
CA ALA A 450 9.24 -14.21 -24.55
C ALA A 450 9.34 -14.90 -25.92
N ALA A 451 10.54 -14.99 -26.50
CA ALA A 451 10.79 -15.73 -27.74
C ALA A 451 10.89 -17.27 -27.56
N GLY A 452 10.57 -17.81 -26.38
CA GLY A 452 10.52 -19.26 -26.13
C GLY A 452 11.88 -19.96 -26.05
N LYS A 453 12.96 -19.19 -25.96
CA LYS A 453 14.32 -19.68 -25.67
C LYS A 453 14.56 -19.38 -24.19
N ASN A 454 14.80 -20.37 -23.32
CA ASN A 454 15.65 -20.28 -22.09
C ASN A 454 15.20 -21.09 -20.86
N MET A 455 15.33 -22.42 -20.87
CA MET A 455 15.44 -23.18 -19.59
C MET A 455 16.90 -23.37 -19.12
N ALA A 456 17.90 -23.03 -19.95
CA ALA A 456 19.32 -23.21 -19.63
C ALA A 456 19.93 -22.04 -18.84
N LEU A 457 19.54 -20.80 -19.16
CA LEU A 457 20.04 -19.59 -18.48
C LEU A 457 19.48 -19.42 -17.06
N GLU A 458 18.27 -19.93 -16.78
CA GLU A 458 17.66 -19.91 -15.45
C GLU A 458 18.46 -20.70 -14.40
N ARG A 459 19.07 -21.82 -14.80
CA ARG A 459 19.92 -22.63 -13.91
C ARG A 459 21.30 -21.99 -13.69
N GLN A 460 21.81 -21.31 -14.71
CA GLN A 460 23.12 -20.67 -14.64
C GLN A 460 23.09 -19.39 -13.80
N ALA A 461 22.00 -18.61 -13.88
CA ALA A 461 21.79 -17.43 -13.04
C ALA A 461 21.64 -17.78 -11.54
N LYS A 462 20.95 -18.87 -11.20
CA LYS A 462 20.84 -19.36 -9.81
C LYS A 462 22.17 -19.83 -9.24
N ASN A 463 23.02 -20.48 -10.04
CA ASN A 463 24.32 -20.96 -9.57
C ASN A 463 25.33 -19.83 -9.36
N ASN A 464 25.36 -18.82 -10.24
CA ASN A 464 26.26 -17.67 -10.08
C ASN A 464 25.88 -16.77 -8.89
N GLN A 465 24.59 -16.68 -8.54
CA GLN A 465 24.10 -15.92 -7.38
C GLN A 465 24.59 -16.48 -6.04
N ALA A 466 24.70 -17.79 -5.89
CA ALA A 466 25.19 -18.43 -4.66
C ALA A 466 26.71 -18.26 -4.44
N GLU A 467 27.46 -17.95 -5.49
CA GLU A 467 28.91 -17.73 -5.43
C GLU A 467 29.27 -16.24 -5.18
N GLN A 468 28.47 -15.29 -5.68
CA GLN A 468 28.70 -13.84 -5.53
C GLN A 468 28.33 -13.28 -4.14
N GLU A 469 27.45 -13.93 -3.37
CA GLU A 469 27.12 -13.51 -1.99
C GLU A 469 28.30 -13.61 -1.00
N LYS A 470 29.44 -14.19 -1.41
CA LYS A 470 30.66 -14.30 -0.59
C LYS A 470 31.71 -13.21 -0.87
N GLU A 471 31.46 -12.29 -1.80
CA GLU A 471 32.39 -11.20 -2.12
C GLU A 471 32.30 -10.04 -1.11
N THR A 472 33.46 -9.57 -0.66
CA THR A 472 33.60 -8.45 0.28
C THR A 472 33.63 -7.08 -0.39
N ASP A 473 33.65 -7.01 -1.72
CA ASP A 473 33.65 -5.75 -2.47
C ASP A 473 32.26 -5.11 -2.50
N GLN A 474 32.19 -3.83 -2.14
CA GLN A 474 30.93 -3.07 -2.06
C GLN A 474 30.22 -2.98 -3.41
N LEU A 475 30.97 -2.82 -4.50
CA LEU A 475 30.41 -2.72 -5.85
C LEU A 475 29.84 -4.06 -6.30
N ALA A 476 30.54 -5.16 -6.05
CA ALA A 476 30.03 -6.50 -6.31
C ALA A 476 28.73 -6.81 -5.55
N GLN A 477 28.66 -6.48 -4.26
CA GLN A 477 27.43 -6.66 -3.46
C GLN A 477 26.27 -5.82 -4.00
N PHE A 478 26.53 -4.58 -4.39
CA PHE A 478 25.53 -3.71 -5.00
C PHE A 478 25.04 -4.27 -6.34
N GLN A 479 25.96 -4.71 -7.21
CA GLN A 479 25.63 -5.37 -8.48
C GLN A 479 24.76 -6.61 -8.27
N ALA A 480 25.08 -7.45 -7.29
CA ALA A 480 24.30 -8.64 -6.96
C ALA A 480 22.86 -8.28 -6.54
N LYS A 481 22.68 -7.22 -5.73
CA LYS A 481 21.34 -6.73 -5.35
C LYS A 481 20.57 -6.21 -6.56
N VAL A 482 21.19 -5.41 -7.42
CA VAL A 482 20.57 -4.86 -8.64
C VAL A 482 20.16 -6.00 -9.57
N ALA A 483 20.99 -7.02 -9.70
CA ALA A 483 20.67 -8.22 -10.47
C ALA A 483 19.49 -8.99 -9.88
N LYS A 484 19.43 -9.13 -8.56
CA LYS A 484 18.31 -9.76 -7.85
C LYS A 484 16.99 -9.00 -8.06
N LEU A 485 17.02 -7.67 -7.98
CA LEU A 485 15.86 -6.82 -8.25
C LEU A 485 15.40 -6.92 -9.70
N GLY A 486 16.33 -6.79 -10.64
CA GLY A 486 16.07 -6.93 -12.06
C GLY A 486 15.45 -8.28 -12.40
N TYR A 487 16.00 -9.36 -11.84
CA TYR A 487 15.44 -10.70 -11.95
C TYR A 487 14.02 -10.78 -11.39
N ALA A 488 13.78 -10.26 -10.18
CA ALA A 488 12.46 -10.28 -9.53
C ALA A 488 11.40 -9.54 -10.37
N LEU A 489 11.73 -8.34 -10.88
CA LEU A 489 10.84 -7.55 -11.73
C LEU A 489 10.55 -8.24 -13.07
N ARG A 490 11.57 -8.87 -13.68
CA ARG A 490 11.40 -9.68 -14.90
C ARG A 490 10.55 -10.92 -14.63
N MET A 491 10.74 -11.61 -13.51
CA MET A 491 9.90 -12.77 -13.14
C MET A 491 8.45 -12.34 -12.95
N ARG A 492 8.22 -11.24 -12.22
CA ARG A 492 6.89 -10.64 -12.10
C ARG A 492 6.27 -10.42 -13.47
N TYR A 493 7.01 -9.87 -14.44
CA TYR A 493 6.52 -9.67 -15.80
C TYR A 493 6.20 -10.98 -16.54
N LEU A 494 7.16 -11.90 -16.63
CA LEU A 494 6.98 -13.16 -17.39
C LEU A 494 5.83 -13.99 -16.83
N GLN A 495 5.60 -13.90 -15.52
CA GLN A 495 4.55 -14.62 -14.82
C GLN A 495 3.18 -13.90 -14.83
N GLN A 496 3.06 -12.66 -15.31
CA GLN A 496 1.75 -11.98 -15.45
C GLN A 496 0.76 -12.76 -16.34
N ASN A 497 1.27 -13.56 -17.27
CA ASN A 497 0.45 -14.38 -18.16
C ASN A 497 0.29 -15.83 -17.68
N ASP A 498 0.98 -16.23 -16.61
CA ASP A 498 0.71 -17.50 -15.96
C ASP A 498 -0.69 -17.39 -15.36
N LYS A 499 -1.61 -18.22 -15.85
CA LYS A 499 -3.00 -18.28 -15.38
C LYS A 499 -3.12 -18.83 -13.94
N GLN A 500 -2.17 -18.53 -13.05
CA GLN A 500 -2.34 -18.71 -11.61
C GLN A 500 -3.30 -17.63 -11.11
N GLN A 501 -4.58 -17.83 -11.45
CA GLN A 501 -5.67 -17.02 -10.93
C GLN A 501 -5.71 -17.21 -9.42
N ILE A 502 -5.96 -16.12 -8.69
CA ILE A 502 -6.39 -16.20 -7.31
C ILE A 502 -7.63 -17.12 -7.30
N PRO A 503 -7.61 -18.23 -6.53
CA PRO A 503 -8.75 -19.13 -6.50
C PRO A 503 -10.03 -18.36 -6.17
N ASN A 504 -11.15 -18.73 -6.79
CA ASN A 504 -12.45 -18.13 -6.51
C ASN A 504 -12.77 -18.16 -5.02
N VAL A 505 -13.48 -17.13 -4.56
CA VAL A 505 -13.92 -16.89 -3.18
C VAL A 505 -13.87 -18.11 -2.26
N PHE A 506 -12.83 -18.19 -1.43
CA PHE A 506 -12.71 -19.19 -0.39
C PHE A 506 -12.34 -18.56 0.94
N ASN A 507 -12.70 -19.26 2.02
CA ASN A 507 -12.28 -18.91 3.38
C ASN A 507 -11.08 -19.78 3.75
N ALA A 508 -10.11 -19.19 4.43
CA ALA A 508 -8.90 -19.87 4.85
C ALA A 508 -8.39 -19.34 6.19
N TRP A 509 -7.59 -20.17 6.85
CA TRP A 509 -6.78 -19.81 8.00
C TRP A 509 -5.31 -19.75 7.59
N LEU A 510 -4.61 -18.72 8.02
CA LEU A 510 -3.18 -18.53 7.76
C LEU A 510 -2.49 -17.91 8.97
N VAL A 511 -1.16 -17.86 8.97
CA VAL A 511 -0.37 -17.18 9.99
C VAL A 511 0.40 -16.00 9.38
N ASP A 512 0.47 -14.90 10.11
CA ASP A 512 1.07 -13.62 9.66
C ASP A 512 2.61 -13.58 9.71
N ARG A 513 3.24 -14.69 10.12
CA ARG A 513 4.69 -14.87 10.22
C ARG A 513 5.15 -16.17 9.57
N ASP A 514 6.39 -16.18 9.13
CA ASP A 514 7.02 -17.38 8.56
C ASP A 514 7.28 -18.41 9.67
N ILE A 515 6.77 -19.64 9.49
CA ILE A 515 6.87 -20.70 10.51
C ILE A 515 8.33 -21.11 10.76
N ASN A 516 9.18 -21.08 9.72
CA ASN A 516 10.59 -21.43 9.82
C ASN A 516 11.45 -20.23 10.26
N LYS A 517 11.03 -19.00 9.97
CA LYS A 517 11.70 -17.74 10.29
C LYS A 517 10.75 -16.74 10.98
N PRO A 518 10.33 -16.97 12.24
CA PRO A 518 9.22 -16.23 12.86
C PRO A 518 9.39 -14.71 12.95
N ARG A 519 10.63 -14.19 12.91
CA ARG A 519 10.89 -12.73 12.85
C ARG A 519 10.38 -12.07 11.56
N ARG A 520 10.23 -12.83 10.48
CA ARG A 520 9.73 -12.35 9.19
C ARG A 520 8.19 -12.39 9.19
N GLN A 521 7.58 -11.22 9.00
CA GLN A 521 6.17 -11.13 8.64
C GLN A 521 5.97 -11.57 7.20
N THR A 522 4.85 -12.23 6.92
CA THR A 522 4.48 -12.74 5.60
C THR A 522 3.39 -11.91 4.91
N LEU A 523 2.78 -10.98 5.64
CA LEU A 523 1.65 -10.17 5.22
C LEU A 523 1.90 -8.69 5.48
N ASP A 524 1.32 -7.84 4.64
CA ASP A 524 1.14 -6.42 4.90
C ASP A 524 -0.32 -6.17 5.29
N VAL A 525 -0.53 -5.57 6.46
CA VAL A 525 -1.86 -5.24 6.97
C VAL A 525 -2.27 -3.88 6.42
N ARG A 526 -3.50 -3.80 5.89
CA ARG A 526 -4.01 -2.62 5.22
C ARG A 526 -5.44 -2.32 5.66
N VAL A 527 -5.85 -1.06 5.54
CA VAL A 527 -7.26 -0.64 5.66
C VAL A 527 -7.73 -0.20 4.28
N LEU A 528 -8.87 -0.74 3.85
CA LEU A 528 -9.48 -0.32 2.60
C LEU A 528 -10.28 0.97 2.84
N LEU A 529 -9.85 2.07 2.22
CA LEU A 529 -10.52 3.37 2.31
C LEU A 529 -11.02 3.82 0.94
N THR A 530 -12.15 4.53 0.92
CA THR A 530 -12.57 5.31 -0.24
C THR A 530 -11.78 6.62 -0.31
N ARG A 531 -11.81 7.26 -1.47
CA ARG A 531 -11.13 8.54 -1.70
C ARG A 531 -11.73 9.66 -0.84
N ASP A 532 -13.05 9.64 -0.65
CA ASP A 532 -13.73 10.58 0.25
C ASP A 532 -13.33 10.33 1.71
N GLN A 533 -13.25 9.08 2.16
CA GLN A 533 -12.79 8.75 3.51
C GLN A 533 -11.34 9.18 3.76
N LEU A 534 -10.46 9.09 2.75
CA LEU A 534 -9.10 9.61 2.86
C LEU A 534 -9.08 11.13 2.99
N SER A 535 -9.95 11.83 2.24
CA SER A 535 -10.09 13.28 2.33
C SER A 535 -10.58 13.72 3.72
N ASP A 536 -11.58 13.00 4.27
CA ASP A 536 -12.07 13.21 5.63
C ASP A 536 -10.97 12.97 6.66
N LEU A 537 -10.23 11.86 6.53
CA LEU A 537 -9.09 11.54 7.40
C LEU A 537 -8.06 12.66 7.39
N HIS A 538 -7.65 13.11 6.20
CA HIS A 538 -6.72 14.23 6.03
C HIS A 538 -7.22 15.49 6.75
N GLY A 539 -8.46 15.92 6.47
CA GLY A 539 -9.03 17.13 7.07
C GLY A 539 -9.14 17.05 8.59
N ILE A 540 -9.58 15.91 9.12
CA ILE A 540 -9.74 15.70 10.56
C ILE A 540 -8.38 15.69 11.25
N MET A 541 -7.41 14.94 10.72
CA MET A 541 -6.08 14.82 11.32
C MET A 541 -5.34 16.16 11.32
N HIS A 542 -5.41 16.90 10.21
CA HIS A 542 -4.86 18.24 10.09
C HIS A 542 -5.46 19.21 11.12
N GLN A 543 -6.78 19.19 11.30
CA GLN A 543 -7.42 20.05 12.27
C GLN A 543 -7.13 19.63 13.73
N VAL A 544 -7.05 18.33 14.04
CA VAL A 544 -6.61 17.83 15.36
C VAL A 544 -5.20 18.33 15.68
N LEU A 545 -4.30 18.29 14.69
CA LEU A 545 -2.93 18.73 14.83
C LEU A 545 -2.83 20.24 15.09
N ILE A 546 -3.40 21.08 14.22
CA ILE A 546 -3.38 22.54 14.38
C ILE A 546 -3.95 22.97 15.72
N THR A 547 -5.08 22.38 16.13
CA THR A 547 -5.72 22.74 17.40
C THR A 547 -4.84 22.36 18.61
N ALA A 548 -4.01 21.32 18.49
CA ALA A 548 -3.02 20.97 19.51
C ALA A 548 -1.83 21.94 19.52
N GLU A 549 -1.31 22.32 18.36
CA GLU A 549 -0.18 23.27 18.23
C GLU A 549 -0.52 24.68 18.70
N GLU A 550 -1.75 25.15 18.44
CA GLU A 550 -2.26 26.42 18.95
C GLU A 550 -2.50 26.41 20.47
N GLY A 551 -2.29 25.27 21.14
CA GLY A 551 -2.52 25.10 22.58
C GLY A 551 -4.00 25.08 22.97
N LEU A 552 -4.90 24.92 21.98
CA LEU A 552 -6.34 24.86 22.17
C LEU A 552 -6.82 23.46 22.59
N LEU A 553 -6.02 22.41 22.37
CA LEU A 553 -6.22 21.05 22.92
C LEU A 553 -5.24 20.75 24.05
N SER A 554 -5.75 20.16 25.13
CA SER A 554 -4.88 19.55 26.14
C SER A 554 -4.20 18.29 25.57
N PRO A 555 -2.99 17.90 26.03
CA PRO A 555 -2.32 16.68 25.56
C PRO A 555 -3.18 15.42 25.69
N ARG A 556 -3.98 15.32 26.76
CA ARG A 556 -4.94 14.22 26.95
C ARG A 556 -5.98 14.19 25.84
N THR A 557 -6.57 15.34 25.54
CA THR A 557 -7.60 15.47 24.51
C THR A 557 -7.05 15.14 23.13
N PHE A 558 -5.88 15.68 22.80
CA PHE A 558 -5.16 15.40 21.56
C PHE A 558 -4.93 13.88 21.37
N LEU A 559 -4.35 13.21 22.36
CA LEU A 559 -4.13 11.76 22.31
C LEU A 559 -5.44 10.97 22.20
N HIS A 560 -6.49 11.39 22.90
CA HIS A 560 -7.81 10.74 22.80
C HIS A 560 -8.44 10.92 21.41
N ASP A 561 -8.30 12.09 20.78
CA ASP A 561 -8.79 12.33 19.43
C ASP A 561 -8.03 11.50 18.40
N LEU A 562 -6.69 11.40 18.50
CA LEU A 562 -5.88 10.54 17.63
C LEU A 562 -6.23 9.06 17.78
N LYS A 563 -6.37 8.56 19.02
CA LYS A 563 -6.81 7.18 19.26
C LYS A 563 -8.21 6.92 18.73
N SER A 564 -9.10 7.91 18.86
CA SER A 564 -10.49 7.77 18.38
C SER A 564 -10.50 7.69 16.87
N LEU A 565 -9.69 8.51 16.21
CA LEU A 565 -9.50 8.53 14.78
C LEU A 565 -8.93 7.18 14.29
N ALA A 566 -7.81 6.72 14.86
CA ALA A 566 -7.19 5.43 14.49
C ALA A 566 -8.14 4.25 14.67
N ALA A 567 -8.84 4.17 15.81
CA ALA A 567 -9.80 3.11 16.07
C ALA A 567 -11.02 3.19 15.12
N THR A 568 -11.46 4.39 14.74
CA THR A 568 -12.55 4.57 13.77
C THR A 568 -12.15 4.11 12.38
N ILE A 569 -10.97 4.51 11.89
CA ILE A 569 -10.47 4.09 10.58
C ILE A 569 -10.34 2.57 10.50
N ALA A 570 -9.76 1.96 11.54
CA ALA A 570 -9.62 0.51 11.56
C ALA A 570 -10.99 -0.19 11.66
N ARG A 571 -11.98 0.37 12.36
CA ARG A 571 -13.24 -0.32 12.65
C ARG A 571 -14.36 0.00 11.66
N ASP A 572 -14.64 1.28 11.47
CA ASP A 572 -15.74 1.81 10.67
C ASP A 572 -15.40 3.20 10.08
N PRO A 573 -14.67 3.25 8.95
CA PRO A 573 -14.32 4.51 8.27
C PRO A 573 -15.50 5.43 7.96
N GLU A 574 -16.71 4.89 7.78
CA GLU A 574 -17.93 5.69 7.55
C GLU A 574 -18.30 6.59 8.73
N GLN A 575 -17.70 6.37 9.91
CA GLN A 575 -17.93 7.16 11.11
C GLN A 575 -16.88 8.26 11.34
N LEU A 576 -15.90 8.42 10.45
CA LEU A 576 -14.80 9.40 10.58
C LEU A 576 -15.29 10.80 10.98
N GLY A 577 -16.34 11.29 10.33
CA GLY A 577 -16.95 12.60 10.61
C GLY A 577 -17.72 12.72 11.93
N THR A 578 -17.71 11.71 12.82
CA THR A 578 -18.57 11.69 14.02
C THR A 578 -17.88 11.24 15.31
N THR A 579 -16.62 10.82 15.24
CA THR A 579 -15.93 10.15 16.36
C THR A 579 -14.81 10.97 17.00
N THR A 580 -14.60 12.21 16.53
CA THR A 580 -13.61 13.15 17.06
C THR A 580 -14.29 14.43 17.56
N ARG A 581 -13.70 15.12 18.55
CA ARG A 581 -14.25 16.41 19.03
C ARG A 581 -14.31 17.47 17.94
N VAL A 582 -13.28 17.47 17.10
CA VAL A 582 -13.07 18.43 16.02
C VAL A 582 -14.17 18.37 14.97
N THR A 583 -14.78 17.22 14.74
CA THR A 583 -15.88 17.03 13.76
C THR A 583 -17.26 17.41 14.31
N GLY A 584 -17.33 18.01 15.49
CA GLY A 584 -18.60 18.43 16.08
C GLY A 584 -19.42 17.28 16.68
N ALA A 585 -18.77 16.15 17.01
CA ALA A 585 -19.37 15.10 17.82
C ALA A 585 -19.95 15.71 19.10
N ARG A 586 -21.28 15.86 19.15
CA ARG A 586 -21.99 16.56 20.24
C ARG A 586 -21.69 16.01 21.63
N GLN A 587 -21.18 14.77 21.70
CA GLN A 587 -20.90 14.03 22.92
C GLN A 587 -19.39 13.83 23.20
N GLY A 588 -18.50 14.41 22.39
CA GLY A 588 -17.04 14.22 22.50
C GLY A 588 -16.53 13.09 21.62
N ASN A 589 -15.28 12.69 21.83
CA ASN A 589 -14.62 11.61 21.09
C ASN A 589 -14.94 10.22 21.68
N LEU A 590 -14.47 9.14 21.05
CA LEU A 590 -14.76 7.77 21.50
C LEU A 590 -14.35 7.51 22.95
N ALA A 591 -13.30 8.16 23.44
CA ALA A 591 -12.89 8.02 24.83
C ALA A 591 -13.86 8.70 25.80
N ASP A 592 -14.37 9.89 25.48
CA ASP A 592 -15.36 10.58 26.33
C ASP A 592 -16.71 9.89 26.34
N MET A 593 -17.09 9.30 25.20
CA MET A 593 -18.33 8.54 25.04
C MET A 593 -18.25 7.15 25.71
N GLY A 594 -17.06 6.73 26.17
CA GLY A 594 -16.85 5.43 26.80
C GLY A 594 -16.80 4.24 25.83
N PHE A 595 -16.72 4.48 24.52
CA PHE A 595 -16.74 3.44 23.48
C PHE A 595 -15.34 3.03 22.99
N MET A 596 -14.27 3.71 23.41
CA MET A 596 -12.91 3.42 22.97
C MET A 596 -12.54 1.94 23.12
N ARG A 597 -12.80 1.33 24.29
CA ARG A 597 -12.50 -0.09 24.53
C ARG A 597 -13.24 -0.98 23.54
N GLU A 598 -14.52 -0.72 23.33
CA GLU A 598 -15.37 -1.47 22.41
C GLU A 598 -14.86 -1.40 20.95
N TYR A 599 -14.36 -0.24 20.52
CA TYR A 599 -13.79 -0.05 19.17
C TYR A 599 -12.47 -0.78 18.96
N ILE A 600 -11.69 -1.02 20.02
CA ILE A 600 -10.39 -1.70 19.95
C ILE A 600 -10.51 -3.21 20.16
N GLU A 601 -11.42 -3.62 21.03
CA GLU A 601 -11.65 -5.02 21.36
C GLU A 601 -12.00 -5.84 20.11
N ASP A 602 -11.28 -6.93 19.85
CA ASP A 602 -11.38 -7.76 18.64
C ASP A 602 -10.70 -7.18 17.39
N LEU A 603 -9.94 -6.08 17.45
CA LEU A 603 -9.04 -5.70 16.35
C LEU A 603 -7.76 -6.56 16.37
N PRO A 604 -7.40 -7.24 15.26
CA PRO A 604 -6.17 -8.02 15.17
C PRO A 604 -4.91 -7.15 15.18
N TYR A 605 -5.04 -5.91 14.71
CA TYR A 605 -3.93 -4.98 14.59
C TYR A 605 -4.37 -3.57 14.96
N THR A 606 -3.48 -2.82 15.58
CA THR A 606 -3.69 -1.43 16.01
C THR A 606 -2.52 -0.56 15.55
N GLY A 607 -2.79 0.72 15.29
CA GLY A 607 -1.78 1.71 14.92
C GLY A 607 -0.88 2.14 16.09
N GLU A 608 0.17 2.90 15.80
CA GLU A 608 1.18 3.38 16.76
C GLU A 608 0.52 4.16 17.91
N VAL A 609 -0.43 5.06 17.60
CA VAL A 609 -1.07 5.92 18.60
C VAL A 609 -1.80 5.15 19.68
N MET A 610 -2.24 3.92 19.41
CA MET A 610 -3.04 3.13 20.36
C MET A 610 -2.25 2.81 21.64
N ASN A 611 -0.94 2.67 21.52
CA ASN A 611 -0.03 2.37 22.62
C ASN A 611 0.44 3.61 23.40
N LEU A 612 0.09 4.82 22.95
CA LEU A 612 0.54 6.06 23.59
C LEU A 612 -0.33 6.42 24.81
N SER A 613 0.26 6.50 25.99
CA SER A 613 -0.43 6.99 27.19
C SER A 613 -0.11 8.48 27.42
N LEU A 614 -0.91 9.15 28.25
CA LEU A 614 -0.58 10.51 28.68
C LEU A 614 0.74 10.54 29.48
N GLU A 615 1.02 9.50 30.25
CA GLU A 615 2.26 9.35 31.02
C GLU A 615 3.46 9.25 30.06
N ASN A 616 3.39 8.36 29.06
CA ASN A 616 4.43 8.25 28.03
C ASN A 616 4.70 9.60 27.38
N TRP A 617 3.63 10.32 27.00
CA TRP A 617 3.75 11.65 26.39
C TRP A 617 4.42 12.66 27.32
N GLN A 618 4.05 12.69 28.61
CA GLN A 618 4.59 13.65 29.57
C GLN A 618 6.05 13.35 29.94
N ASP A 619 6.43 12.08 29.93
CA ASP A 619 7.80 11.62 30.20
C ASP A 619 8.73 11.79 29.00
N TRP A 620 8.17 11.89 27.79
CA TRP A 620 8.94 12.14 26.59
C TRP A 620 9.70 13.47 26.66
N PRO A 621 11.01 13.48 26.30
CA PRO A 621 11.71 14.72 26.03
C PRO A 621 11.00 15.52 24.93
N ALA A 622 11.08 16.84 24.98
CA ALA A 622 10.45 17.72 23.99
C ALA A 622 10.80 17.35 22.53
N ARG A 623 12.02 16.85 22.29
CA ARG A 623 12.46 16.38 20.97
C ARG A 623 11.62 15.19 20.48
N GLU A 624 11.25 14.26 21.35
CA GLU A 624 10.46 13.07 20.99
C GLU A 624 9.00 13.44 20.74
N GLN A 625 8.45 14.38 21.52
CA GLN A 625 7.12 14.96 21.25
C GLN A 625 7.09 15.64 19.89
N ILE A 626 8.07 16.51 19.57
CA ILE A 626 8.18 17.16 18.26
C ILE A 626 8.32 16.12 17.15
N SER A 627 9.17 15.10 17.34
CA SER A 627 9.32 14.03 16.34
C SER A 627 8.00 13.30 16.06
N PHE A 628 7.17 13.08 17.08
CA PHE A 628 5.85 12.49 16.90
C PHE A 628 4.89 13.42 16.15
N ILE A 629 4.86 14.71 16.46
CA ILE A 629 4.07 15.72 15.72
C ILE A 629 4.50 15.75 14.24
N ASN A 630 5.80 15.80 13.96
CA ASN A 630 6.30 15.79 12.59
C ASN A 630 5.91 14.51 11.84
N ARG A 631 5.83 13.35 12.51
CA ARG A 631 5.32 12.10 11.89
C ARG A 631 3.83 12.21 11.53
N LEU A 632 3.03 12.97 12.29
CA LEU A 632 1.63 13.22 11.95
C LEU A 632 1.52 14.16 10.75
N GLU A 633 2.30 15.25 10.71
CA GLU A 633 2.39 16.15 9.54
C GLU A 633 2.77 15.38 8.28
N GLU A 634 3.75 14.49 8.40
CA GLU A 634 4.18 13.62 7.31
C GLU A 634 3.03 12.74 6.80
N LYS A 635 2.26 12.11 7.68
CA LYS A 635 1.09 11.30 7.28
C LYS A 635 0.02 12.16 6.62
N ILE A 636 -0.21 13.40 7.09
CA ILE A 636 -1.12 14.36 6.44
C ILE A 636 -0.66 14.63 4.99
N ASN A 637 0.62 14.96 4.81
CA ASN A 637 1.20 15.22 3.49
C ASN A 637 1.09 13.99 2.57
N TYR A 638 1.37 12.79 3.10
CA TYR A 638 1.20 11.53 2.37
C TYR A 638 -0.24 11.32 1.89
N TYR A 639 -1.25 11.61 2.71
CA TYR A 639 -2.66 11.48 2.30
C TYR A 639 -3.04 12.43 1.18
N GLN A 640 -2.55 13.67 1.21
CA GLN A 640 -2.78 14.64 0.13
C GLN A 640 -2.17 14.13 -1.18
N VAL A 641 -0.91 13.68 -1.15
CA VAL A 641 -0.22 13.14 -2.34
C VAL A 641 -0.94 11.89 -2.86
N LEU A 642 -1.33 10.97 -1.98
CA LEU A 642 -2.08 9.77 -2.35
C LEU A 642 -3.45 10.11 -2.98
N HIS A 643 -4.16 11.09 -2.42
CA HIS A 643 -5.45 11.55 -2.94
C HIS A 643 -5.34 12.12 -4.36
N ASP A 644 -4.24 12.81 -4.66
CA ASP A 644 -4.01 13.46 -5.95
C ASP A 644 -3.56 12.45 -7.03
N HIS A 645 -3.02 11.30 -6.62
CA HIS A 645 -2.66 10.20 -7.51
C HIS A 645 -3.84 9.32 -7.92
N THR A 646 -4.68 9.82 -8.84
CA THR A 646 -5.83 9.08 -9.38
C THR A 646 -5.47 7.73 -10.01
N ASP A 647 -4.22 7.53 -10.45
CA ASP A 647 -3.70 6.28 -11.00
C ASP A 647 -3.58 5.13 -9.98
N LEU A 648 -3.54 5.46 -8.68
CA LEU A 648 -3.49 4.48 -7.60
C LEU A 648 -4.89 3.98 -7.19
N TRP A 649 -5.94 4.74 -7.52
CA TRP A 649 -7.30 4.43 -7.08
C TRP A 649 -7.96 3.40 -7.99
N VAL A 650 -8.73 2.49 -7.38
CA VAL A 650 -9.48 1.48 -8.11
C VAL A 650 -10.97 1.81 -8.09
N SER A 651 -11.54 1.99 -9.28
CA SER A 651 -13.00 2.03 -9.45
C SER A 651 -13.55 0.60 -9.43
N LEU A 652 -14.42 0.33 -8.47
CA LEU A 652 -15.02 -1.00 -8.24
C LEU A 652 -16.14 -1.34 -9.23
N ASP A 653 -16.75 -0.32 -9.83
CA ASP A 653 -17.81 -0.44 -10.84
C ASP A 653 -17.29 -0.34 -12.30
N GLY A 654 -15.98 -0.10 -12.48
CA GLY A 654 -15.35 0.09 -13.79
C GLY A 654 -15.62 1.47 -14.42
N GLY A 655 -16.20 2.39 -13.65
CA GLY A 655 -16.37 3.80 -14.02
C GLY A 655 -15.09 4.63 -13.90
N PRO A 656 -15.20 5.96 -14.07
CA PRO A 656 -14.10 6.87 -13.79
C PRO A 656 -13.79 6.91 -12.28
N ILE A 657 -12.56 7.32 -11.93
CA ILE A 657 -12.18 7.53 -10.54
C ILE A 657 -13.05 8.63 -9.90
N SER A 658 -13.62 8.31 -8.75
CA SER A 658 -14.59 9.11 -8.00
C SER A 658 -14.28 9.06 -6.50
N GLY A 659 -15.12 9.70 -5.67
CA GLY A 659 -15.07 9.61 -4.22
C GLY A 659 -15.19 8.19 -3.67
N ASP A 660 -15.95 7.33 -4.36
CA ASP A 660 -16.19 5.92 -4.01
C ASP A 660 -15.06 4.98 -4.46
N SER A 661 -14.09 5.48 -5.22
CA SER A 661 -12.93 4.68 -5.61
C SER A 661 -12.10 4.35 -4.39
N VAL A 662 -11.49 3.16 -4.38
CA VAL A 662 -10.85 2.62 -3.18
C VAL A 662 -9.35 2.44 -3.32
N PHE A 663 -8.66 2.51 -2.20
CA PHE A 663 -7.25 2.17 -2.08
C PHE A 663 -6.98 1.46 -0.74
N PRO A 664 -6.22 0.35 -0.72
CA PRO A 664 -5.86 -0.35 0.50
C PRO A 664 -4.58 0.25 1.11
N ILE A 665 -4.75 1.21 2.02
CA ILE A 665 -3.67 1.94 2.70
C ILE A 665 -2.99 1.05 3.74
N ALA A 666 -1.65 1.05 3.77
CA ALA A 666 -0.90 0.32 4.78
C ALA A 666 -1.20 0.84 6.19
N LEU A 667 -1.41 -0.07 7.15
CA LEU A 667 -1.79 0.29 8.52
C LEU A 667 -0.76 1.21 9.20
N GLU A 668 0.53 1.08 8.88
CA GLU A 668 1.60 1.93 9.40
C GLU A 668 1.54 3.39 8.92
N MET A 669 0.87 3.62 7.79
CA MET A 669 0.63 4.96 7.27
C MET A 669 -0.57 5.65 7.92
N LEU A 670 -1.36 4.92 8.72
CA LEU A 670 -2.47 5.46 9.50
C LEU A 670 -2.00 5.92 10.90
N PRO A 671 -2.72 6.85 11.57
CA PRO A 671 -2.36 7.32 12.91
C PRO A 671 -2.14 6.18 13.91
#